data_AF-A0A661TN99-F1
#
_entry.id   AF-A0A661TN99-F1
#
_cell.length_a   1.000
_cell.length_b   1.000
_cell.length_c   1.000
_cell.angle_alpha   90.00
_cell.angle_beta   90.00
_cell.angle_gamma   90.00
#
_symmetry.space_group_name_H-M   'P 1'
#
loop_
_entity.id
_entity.type
_entity.pdbx_description
1 polymer ?
#
loop_
_entity_poly.entity_id
_entity_poly.type
_entity_poly.pdbx_seq_one_letter_code
_entity_poly.pdbx_strand_id
1 'polypeptide(L)'
;MAKIQKTKELFKRFKPESIRACLTMPKNWLHIAGLAIFLLSVYFLIFNPLPKTNNNIELSHTESGAPASITITNKEFKIELRDIYSDIDEAVFSDQARANQYIEAISYKPKKKNINTVNNKKVALSNINTNIVYMDDSNIEFNKANIDLKKEDNNKQINTILYCDDNDFNKKTGDCANWQISGIKPKNKDDHISFSTYHFSAYVGAYLEIIDVQSNLTKGDVWEVRFQTEGQDSLEIEAVDGTLFDVDIEFINISCGENQIANENIIWEGQKLTIENYSCDNEISRIRNQAITGGRHWLSFSFGYTQGALAHNFACDSGDLDTDCYVDTQQYLGDGDEISGTGNLIVQSGGDLTASSSATSGNTYGNSFGIDMGGDITIQDGGMITGNMTATATDIDVQSGGTIDVGEKGYNDSEGIGAGNNGHYAGGASYGGQGGAGNNATAGLIYGSTTAPTDLGSGGGDDTTGGGKGGGAVKLNIIGTTTIEGIISANGGNGSGSWWPAGGSGGSVYIITSGLEGMGTINAIGGNAEITGSGSGGGGRIAVYYTSASSSITYQAYGGLFTGGTQYIGGAGTIYKKSSSQSHGDLIIDNNDQDNEDDTYYGKTVLDDQTHTFNTLTIQNDGHLNISSTTNISYSALNWADAGNITDNGGVMSPFSNDSELIIATTSRLHEKVIRTFTDLTINGTIILYNYSTSSVGKLDVSGDVLIGSSGKLTHQNNTTAQTHVVNLEAANLIIQSGGTIDVDYKGLQHETGDGKGATGGASGGAGYGGEGGDGTGAVGGGVYGSTTMPTDLGSGGGNAVNGGSGGGVIILSVIGTTTVAGTISANGQNAGGWDGGGGSGGSVLINTDVLTGIGTILVNGGGVCCADGAGGGGRIAIYYTTDSSSISYQAYGGTDAQSTEENWGGAGTIYKKSSSQSHGDLIIDNNDQDEEDGIYIGKTVLTDTLPLNTLTIQNYGHLYASSTSNITYSTINWSDEAIIEDYGGLITMFANTPDITIASTS
;
A
#
# COMPACT_ATOMS: atom_id res chain seq x y z
N MET A 1 -42.02 49.36 60.13
CA MET A 1 -41.34 50.63 60.47
C MET A 1 -40.06 50.34 61.23
N ALA A 2 -38.94 50.18 60.50
CA ALA A 2 -37.56 50.26 61.00
C ALA A 2 -36.53 50.08 59.86
N LYS A 3 -36.94 49.86 58.60
CA LYS A 3 -36.17 50.30 57.42
C LYS A 3 -36.23 51.83 57.21
N ILE A 4 -36.41 52.58 58.30
CA ILE A 4 -36.41 54.05 58.37
C ILE A 4 -35.50 54.45 59.54
N GLN A 5 -34.25 53.98 59.55
CA GLN A 5 -33.19 54.66 60.31
C GLN A 5 -31.77 54.28 59.81
N LYS A 6 -31.63 53.84 58.55
CA LYS A 6 -30.34 53.88 57.82
C LYS A 6 -30.34 54.87 56.64
N THR A 7 -31.33 55.76 56.65
CA THR A 7 -31.42 56.94 55.78
C THR A 7 -31.77 58.17 56.63
N LYS A 8 -31.35 58.18 57.91
CA LYS A 8 -31.42 59.35 58.79
C LYS A 8 -30.16 59.56 59.66
N GLU A 9 -28.97 59.22 59.12
CA GLU A 9 -27.85 60.18 59.05
C GLU A 9 -27.86 60.85 57.66
N LEU A 10 -29.05 61.14 57.12
CA LEU A 10 -29.61 62.49 57.26
C LEU A 10 -28.52 63.56 57.33
N PHE A 11 -28.42 64.27 56.21
CA PHE A 11 -28.54 65.72 56.29
C PHE A 11 -27.31 66.41 56.86
N LYS A 12 -26.15 66.14 56.27
CA LYS A 12 -25.12 67.17 56.10
C LYS A 12 -24.79 67.56 54.67
N ARG A 13 -25.54 67.10 53.67
CA ARG A 13 -25.50 67.68 52.31
C ARG A 13 -26.91 67.92 51.76
N PHE A 14 -27.59 68.88 52.38
CA PHE A 14 -28.57 69.70 51.68
C PHE A 14 -27.86 70.53 50.60
N LYS A 15 -28.40 70.55 49.38
CA LYS A 15 -29.18 71.71 48.94
C LYS A 15 -30.34 71.25 48.02
N PRO A 16 -31.42 72.05 47.95
CA PRO A 16 -32.76 71.61 47.57
C PRO A 16 -33.25 72.21 46.25
N GLU A 17 -34.01 71.39 45.49
CA GLU A 17 -35.03 71.68 44.47
C GLU A 17 -35.27 70.29 43.82
N SER A 18 -36.37 69.54 43.96
CA SER A 18 -37.77 69.90 43.76
C SER A 18 -38.69 68.81 44.29
N ILE A 19 -39.76 69.26 44.95
CA ILE A 19 -40.93 68.51 45.41
C ILE A 19 -41.91 68.31 44.24
N ARG A 20 -42.48 67.09 44.11
CA ARG A 20 -43.87 66.75 43.73
C ARG A 20 -43.88 65.35 43.08
N ALA A 21 -44.83 64.48 43.30
CA ALA A 21 -45.95 64.44 44.24
C ALA A 21 -46.37 62.98 44.31
N CYS A 22 -46.52 62.46 45.52
CA CYS A 22 -47.31 61.27 45.76
C CYS A 22 -48.77 61.72 45.66
N LEU A 23 -49.43 61.47 44.52
CA LEU A 23 -50.87 61.49 44.30
C LEU A 23 -51.14 61.16 42.83
N THR A 24 -51.29 59.87 42.51
CA THR A 24 -52.24 59.27 41.53
C THR A 24 -51.85 57.82 41.20
N MET A 25 -52.84 56.93 41.29
CA MET A 25 -52.99 55.56 40.73
C MET A 25 -52.31 55.31 39.35
N PRO A 26 -52.11 54.04 38.86
CA PRO A 26 -53.08 52.93 38.93
C PRO A 26 -52.59 51.45 39.03
N LYS A 27 -53.60 50.62 39.32
CA LYS A 27 -53.82 49.17 39.15
C LYS A 27 -52.70 48.34 38.50
N ASN A 28 -52.11 47.44 39.28
CA ASN A 28 -52.05 45.98 39.01
C ASN A 28 -51.13 45.21 39.99
N TRP A 29 -51.33 45.39 41.30
CA TRP A 29 -50.74 44.50 42.30
C TRP A 29 -51.87 43.86 43.11
N LEU A 30 -52.02 42.55 42.92
CA LEU A 30 -51.39 41.54 43.77
C LEU A 30 -51.94 41.72 45.20
N HIS A 31 -53.05 41.09 45.55
CA HIS A 31 -53.07 39.69 45.98
C HIS A 31 -51.78 38.91 45.64
N ILE A 32 -50.77 38.81 46.52
CA ILE A 32 -50.78 38.99 47.99
C ILE A 32 -51.99 38.32 48.63
N ALA A 33 -52.24 37.05 48.33
CA ALA A 33 -53.05 36.28 49.28
C ALA A 33 -52.68 34.79 49.24
N GLY A 34 -52.48 34.19 48.06
CA GLY A 34 -52.24 32.76 47.94
C GLY A 34 -50.77 32.32 47.89
N LEU A 35 -49.96 32.94 47.02
CA LEU A 35 -48.62 32.41 46.67
C LEU A 35 -47.54 32.65 47.75
N ALA A 36 -47.79 33.56 48.70
CA ALA A 36 -46.85 33.93 49.76
C ALA A 36 -46.91 33.02 51.00
N ILE A 37 -47.97 32.20 51.16
CA ILE A 37 -48.05 31.21 52.25
C ILE A 37 -47.28 29.93 51.89
N PHE A 38 -47.10 29.62 50.60
CA PHE A 38 -46.28 28.50 50.13
C PHE A 38 -44.77 28.82 50.11
N LEU A 39 -44.40 30.10 50.02
CA LEU A 39 -43.01 30.56 50.16
C LEU A 39 -42.58 30.75 51.64
N LEU A 40 -43.53 30.64 52.59
CA LEU A 40 -43.26 30.74 54.04
C LEU A 40 -42.79 29.42 54.67
N SER A 41 -43.03 28.27 54.04
CA SER A 41 -42.41 26.98 54.43
C SER A 41 -40.96 26.88 53.95
N VAL A 42 -40.58 27.66 52.93
CA VAL A 42 -39.23 27.73 52.34
C VAL A 42 -38.30 28.67 53.13
N TYR A 43 -38.82 29.44 54.10
CA TYR A 43 -38.05 30.39 54.94
C TYR A 43 -37.54 29.81 56.28
N PHE A 44 -37.47 28.48 56.41
CA PHE A 44 -36.79 27.78 57.50
C PHE A 44 -35.65 26.88 56.90
N LEU A 45 -34.64 27.32 56.14
CA LEU A 45 -33.86 28.57 56.11
C LEU A 45 -33.95 29.34 57.46
N ILE A 46 -33.73 28.80 58.66
CA ILE A 46 -32.55 28.05 59.15
C ILE A 46 -31.37 28.19 58.16
N PHE A 47 -30.75 29.34 57.87
CA PHE A 47 -30.32 30.43 58.74
C PHE A 47 -29.93 29.99 60.15
N ASN A 48 -28.93 29.10 60.28
CA ASN A 48 -27.57 29.59 60.56
C ASN A 48 -26.48 28.49 60.53
N PRO A 49 -25.31 28.78 59.93
CA PRO A 49 -24.18 27.86 59.78
C PRO A 49 -23.06 28.03 60.84
N LEU A 50 -22.14 27.05 60.80
CA LEU A 50 -20.80 26.87 61.41
C LEU A 50 -20.76 25.95 62.65
N PRO A 51 -19.74 25.05 62.81
CA PRO A 51 -18.46 24.99 62.10
C PRO A 51 -18.08 23.60 61.51
N LYS A 52 -16.97 23.63 60.77
CA LYS A 52 -16.09 22.53 60.34
C LYS A 52 -16.10 21.28 61.24
N THR A 53 -16.11 20.11 60.60
CA THR A 53 -15.12 19.05 60.86
C THR A 53 -14.91 18.24 59.58
N ASN A 54 -13.63 18.09 59.23
CA ASN A 54 -13.13 17.18 58.21
C ASN A 54 -13.75 15.79 58.36
N ASN A 55 -14.12 15.16 57.26
CA ASN A 55 -13.88 13.74 57.07
C ASN A 55 -13.45 13.55 55.62
N ASN A 56 -12.30 12.91 55.49
CA ASN A 56 -11.48 12.82 54.30
C ASN A 56 -12.12 11.89 53.28
N ILE A 57 -12.02 12.25 52.00
CA ILE A 57 -12.08 11.30 50.90
C ILE A 57 -10.66 10.76 50.76
N GLU A 58 -10.44 9.48 51.06
CA GLU A 58 -9.20 8.80 50.72
C GLU A 58 -9.21 8.46 49.24
N LEU A 59 -8.58 9.32 48.43
CA LEU A 59 -8.00 8.88 47.17
C LEU A 59 -6.63 8.30 47.53
N SER A 60 -6.53 6.97 47.64
CA SER A 60 -5.23 6.34 47.73
C SER A 60 -4.60 6.34 46.34
N HIS A 61 -3.77 7.36 46.08
CA HIS A 61 -2.79 7.32 45.00
C HIS A 61 -1.57 6.57 45.54
N THR A 62 -1.43 5.30 45.17
CA THR A 62 -0.18 4.55 45.34
C THR A 62 0.66 4.75 44.08
N GLU A 63 1.97 4.92 44.30
CA GLU A 63 3.03 5.28 43.35
C GLU A 63 2.93 4.64 41.95
N SER A 64 3.48 5.36 40.97
CA SER A 64 3.80 4.95 39.59
C SER A 64 3.51 3.47 39.26
N GLY A 65 2.36 3.21 38.63
CA GLY A 65 1.99 1.90 38.10
C GLY A 65 0.76 1.21 38.73
N ALA A 66 0.04 1.83 39.67
CA ALA A 66 -1.15 1.23 40.30
C ALA A 66 -2.51 1.77 39.78
N PRO A 67 -3.54 0.92 39.59
CA PRO A 67 -4.87 1.31 39.10
C PRO A 67 -5.67 2.19 40.07
N ALA A 68 -6.46 3.13 39.54
CA ALA A 68 -7.41 3.93 40.32
C ALA A 68 -8.60 3.06 40.76
N SER A 69 -8.98 3.04 42.03
CA SER A 69 -10.17 2.30 42.49
C SER A 69 -11.42 3.17 42.57
N ILE A 70 -12.52 2.72 41.96
CA ILE A 70 -13.81 3.40 41.96
C ILE A 70 -14.83 2.47 42.64
N THR A 71 -15.44 2.93 43.73
CA THR A 71 -16.51 2.21 44.44
C THR A 71 -17.82 2.97 44.27
N ILE A 72 -18.80 2.38 43.57
CA ILE A 72 -20.13 2.98 43.35
C ILE A 72 -21.15 2.29 44.26
N THR A 73 -21.58 2.97 45.32
CA THR A 73 -22.63 2.49 46.22
C THR A 73 -23.94 3.21 45.91
N ASN A 74 -24.96 2.45 45.52
CA ASN A 74 -26.23 3.03 45.08
C ASN A 74 -27.10 3.45 46.28
N LYS A 75 -27.25 4.76 46.51
CA LYS A 75 -28.50 5.46 46.85
C LYS A 75 -28.30 6.98 46.84
N GLU A 76 -29.06 7.62 45.94
CA GLU A 76 -29.35 9.05 45.78
C GLU A 76 -28.35 9.93 44.99
N PHE A 77 -28.65 10.02 43.70
CA PHE A 77 -28.19 10.99 42.72
C PHE A 77 -28.40 12.46 43.14
N LYS A 78 -27.40 13.36 42.93
CA LYS A 78 -27.41 14.42 41.90
C LYS A 78 -26.18 15.33 41.99
N ILE A 79 -25.70 15.73 40.81
CA ILE A 79 -24.54 16.55 40.47
C ILE A 79 -24.97 18.01 40.23
N GLU A 80 -24.13 19.01 40.51
CA GLU A 80 -23.83 20.12 39.58
C GLU A 80 -22.74 21.09 40.08
N LEU A 81 -21.73 21.30 39.23
CA LEU A 81 -20.69 22.34 39.29
C LEU A 81 -21.12 23.54 38.43
N ARG A 82 -20.70 24.76 38.83
CA ARG A 82 -20.53 25.91 37.90
C ARG A 82 -19.15 26.55 38.06
N ASP A 83 -18.62 26.91 36.90
CA ASP A 83 -17.31 27.48 36.52
C ASP A 83 -16.82 28.68 37.37
N ILE A 84 -15.55 29.14 37.31
CA ILE A 84 -14.93 29.92 36.21
C ILE A 84 -13.42 30.16 36.53
N TYR A 85 -12.54 30.07 35.49
CA TYR A 85 -11.26 30.76 35.12
C TYR A 85 -10.35 31.45 36.20
N SER A 86 -9.03 31.68 36.07
CA SER A 86 -8.09 31.79 34.93
C SER A 86 -6.61 31.76 35.40
N ASP A 87 -5.71 31.58 34.42
CA ASP A 87 -4.34 32.15 34.25
C ASP A 87 -3.09 31.60 34.98
N ILE A 88 -2.00 31.70 34.21
CA ILE A 88 -0.67 31.05 34.21
C ILE A 88 0.37 31.95 34.90
N ASP A 89 1.42 31.40 35.56
CA ASP A 89 2.81 31.86 35.38
C ASP A 89 3.89 30.92 35.99
N GLU A 90 5.05 30.86 35.33
CA GLU A 90 6.22 29.98 35.52
C GLU A 90 7.14 30.37 36.72
N ALA A 91 7.99 29.43 37.22
CA ALA A 91 9.46 29.60 37.37
C ALA A 91 10.19 28.57 38.27
N VAL A 92 11.43 28.24 37.84
CA VAL A 92 12.65 27.77 38.58
C VAL A 92 12.91 26.26 38.78
N PHE A 93 13.82 25.72 37.96
CA PHE A 93 14.66 24.55 38.24
C PHE A 93 15.96 24.95 38.96
N SER A 94 16.43 24.14 39.93
CA SER A 94 17.83 24.11 40.37
C SER A 94 18.28 22.68 40.73
N ASP A 95 18.90 22.05 39.73
CA ASP A 95 20.03 21.09 39.68
C ASP A 95 20.55 20.40 40.98
N GLN A 96 20.63 19.06 40.97
CA GLN A 96 21.93 18.36 41.12
C GLN A 96 21.92 16.85 40.69
N ALA A 97 22.46 16.61 39.50
CA ALA A 97 23.35 15.49 39.08
C ALA A 97 22.92 13.99 39.10
N ARG A 98 22.53 13.52 37.88
CA ARG A 98 22.87 12.27 37.14
C ARG A 98 22.78 10.88 37.84
N ALA A 99 21.91 10.01 37.31
CA ALA A 99 22.30 8.98 36.34
C ALA A 99 21.10 8.21 35.73
N ASN A 100 21.11 8.19 34.39
CA ASN A 100 20.61 7.17 33.45
C ASN A 100 19.10 7.06 33.07
N GLN A 101 18.93 7.23 31.75
CA GLN A 101 17.92 6.72 30.82
C GLN A 101 16.62 7.53 30.56
N TYR A 102 16.66 8.20 29.40
CA TYR A 102 15.56 8.53 28.46
C TYR A 102 14.48 7.42 28.42
N ILE A 103 13.17 7.68 28.25
CA ILE A 103 12.50 8.38 27.12
C ILE A 103 11.24 9.13 27.59
N GLU A 104 10.89 10.15 26.80
CA GLU A 104 9.88 11.21 26.88
C GLU A 104 8.39 10.82 27.02
N ALA A 105 7.62 11.79 27.56
CA ALA A 105 6.24 12.20 27.26
C ALA A 105 5.13 11.12 27.14
N ILE A 106 4.00 11.20 27.86
CA ILE A 106 2.87 12.09 27.55
C ILE A 106 1.97 12.27 28.80
N SER A 107 1.45 13.49 28.97
CA SER A 107 0.47 13.91 29.99
C SER A 107 -0.94 13.39 29.72
N TYR A 108 -1.78 13.26 30.75
CA TYR A 108 -3.18 13.73 30.64
C TYR A 108 -3.72 14.33 31.95
N LYS A 109 -4.18 15.59 31.88
CA LYS A 109 -4.92 16.32 32.92
C LYS A 109 -6.43 16.18 32.63
N PRO A 110 -7.29 15.79 33.58
CA PRO A 110 -8.71 15.66 33.32
C PRO A 110 -9.38 17.02 33.07
N LYS A 111 -10.13 17.12 31.95
CA LYS A 111 -10.99 18.26 31.62
C LYS A 111 -12.27 18.21 32.49
N LYS A 112 -12.66 19.36 33.03
CA LYS A 112 -13.95 19.56 33.75
C LYS A 112 -15.14 19.37 32.80
N LYS A 113 -16.01 18.36 33.03
CA LYS A 113 -17.50 18.51 33.07
C LYS A 113 -18.26 17.20 33.32
N ASN A 114 -19.36 17.35 34.09
CA ASN A 114 -20.56 16.52 34.26
C ASN A 114 -20.58 15.05 33.80
N ILE A 115 -20.53 14.14 34.79
CA ILE A 115 -20.93 12.74 34.66
C ILE A 115 -22.46 12.69 34.50
N ASN A 116 -22.99 12.32 33.34
CA ASN A 116 -24.42 12.04 33.18
C ASN A 116 -24.64 10.54 33.32
N THR A 117 -25.27 10.11 34.42
CA THR A 117 -25.69 8.71 34.59
C THR A 117 -26.93 8.45 33.73
N VAL A 118 -26.88 7.46 32.84
CA VAL A 118 -28.07 6.94 32.14
C VAL A 118 -28.57 5.71 32.90
N ASN A 119 -29.84 5.75 33.31
CA ASN A 119 -30.49 4.71 34.11
C ASN A 119 -30.85 3.47 33.27
N ASN A 120 -30.53 2.28 33.80
CA ASN A 120 -31.07 0.94 33.51
C ASN A 120 -31.86 0.78 32.19
N LYS A 121 -31.18 0.41 31.11
CA LYS A 121 -31.82 -0.19 29.92
C LYS A 121 -31.39 -1.64 29.74
N LYS A 122 -32.34 -2.48 29.29
CA LYS A 122 -32.13 -3.87 28.89
C LYS A 122 -31.75 -3.91 27.42
N VAL A 123 -30.69 -4.64 27.07
CA VAL A 123 -30.45 -5.08 25.69
C VAL A 123 -31.23 -6.37 25.46
N ALA A 124 -31.81 -6.46 24.28
CA ALA A 124 -32.41 -7.69 23.77
C ALA A 124 -31.66 -8.08 22.50
N LEU A 125 -30.53 -8.77 22.66
CA LEU A 125 -29.98 -9.60 21.59
C LEU A 125 -30.65 -10.97 21.71
N SER A 126 -30.92 -11.66 20.60
CA SER A 126 -31.68 -12.91 20.55
C SER A 126 -31.23 -13.99 21.56
N ASN A 127 -29.97 -13.97 22.03
CA ASN A 127 -29.41 -14.99 22.92
C ASN A 127 -28.72 -14.47 24.21
N ILE A 128 -28.75 -13.16 24.53
CA ILE A 128 -28.11 -12.61 25.75
C ILE A 128 -29.08 -11.71 26.52
N ASN A 129 -29.56 -12.15 27.68
CA ASN A 129 -30.44 -11.38 28.57
C ASN A 129 -29.68 -10.97 29.85
N THR A 130 -28.90 -9.88 29.80
CA THR A 130 -28.26 -9.26 30.98
C THR A 130 -28.60 -7.77 31.07
N ASN A 131 -28.68 -7.21 32.28
CA ASN A 131 -28.83 -5.75 32.45
C ASN A 131 -27.45 -5.09 32.31
N ILE A 132 -27.36 -4.09 31.44
CA ILE A 132 -26.11 -3.38 31.20
C ILE A 132 -25.98 -2.21 32.18
N VAL A 133 -24.82 -2.13 32.83
CA VAL A 133 -24.37 -0.93 33.55
C VAL A 133 -23.18 -0.37 32.76
N TYR A 134 -23.45 0.64 31.92
CA TYR A 134 -22.39 1.37 31.23
C TYR A 134 -22.20 2.75 31.86
N MET A 135 -20.97 3.25 31.84
CA MET A 135 -20.66 4.65 32.11
C MET A 135 -20.31 5.31 30.79
N ASP A 136 -20.85 6.50 30.53
CA ASP A 136 -20.38 7.34 29.43
C ASP A 136 -19.00 7.91 29.84
N ASP A 137 -17.95 7.34 29.27
CA ASP A 137 -16.54 7.61 29.56
C ASP A 137 -15.97 8.76 28.72
N SER A 138 -16.79 9.40 27.89
CA SER A 138 -16.41 10.49 26.99
C SER A 138 -15.71 11.69 27.64
N ASN A 139 -15.57 11.71 28.98
CA ASN A 139 -14.80 12.70 29.72
C ASN A 139 -13.90 12.13 30.84
N ILE A 140 -13.71 10.80 30.93
CA ILE A 140 -12.84 10.17 31.93
C ILE A 140 -12.06 9.00 31.31
N GLU A 141 -10.78 9.22 31.01
CA GLU A 141 -9.83 8.15 30.67
C GLU A 141 -9.13 7.67 31.94
N PHE A 142 -9.23 6.38 32.25
CA PHE A 142 -8.42 5.75 33.29
C PHE A 142 -7.37 4.86 32.64
N ASN A 143 -6.10 5.03 33.03
CA ASN A 143 -5.05 4.10 32.59
C ASN A 143 -5.25 2.67 33.09
N LYS A 144 -6.07 2.43 34.14
CA LYS A 144 -6.54 1.12 34.66
C LYS A 144 -7.42 1.42 35.89
N ALA A 145 -8.62 0.86 35.97
CA ALA A 145 -9.58 1.08 37.05
C ALA A 145 -9.90 -0.23 37.80
N ASN A 146 -9.97 -0.20 39.14
CA ASN A 146 -10.59 -1.27 39.93
C ASN A 146 -12.07 -0.96 40.13
N ILE A 147 -12.92 -1.83 39.62
CA ILE A 147 -14.37 -1.72 39.57
C ILE A 147 -14.99 -2.70 40.57
N ASP A 148 -15.93 -2.22 41.39
CA ASP A 148 -16.77 -3.02 42.29
C ASP A 148 -18.25 -2.86 41.87
N LEU A 149 -18.87 -3.89 41.29
CA LEU A 149 -20.25 -3.88 40.78
C LEU A 149 -21.17 -4.80 41.54
N LYS A 150 -22.36 -4.32 41.92
CA LYS A 150 -23.37 -5.15 42.57
C LYS A 150 -23.97 -6.17 41.60
N LYS A 151 -24.11 -7.43 42.04
CA LYS A 151 -24.80 -8.48 41.28
C LYS A 151 -26.31 -8.23 41.26
N GLU A 152 -26.96 -8.59 40.15
CA GLU A 152 -28.43 -8.54 40.08
C GLU A 152 -29.09 -9.63 40.92
N ASP A 153 -28.47 -10.80 40.90
CA ASP A 153 -28.81 -11.96 41.71
C ASP A 153 -27.58 -12.33 42.52
N ASN A 154 -27.68 -12.21 43.85
CA ASN A 154 -26.59 -12.52 44.77
C ASN A 154 -26.14 -13.98 44.66
N ASN A 155 -26.98 -14.87 44.13
CA ASN A 155 -26.67 -16.29 44.00
C ASN A 155 -25.95 -16.64 42.69
N LYS A 156 -25.88 -15.74 41.70
CA LYS A 156 -25.19 -15.99 40.43
C LYS A 156 -23.71 -15.62 40.50
N GLN A 157 -22.85 -16.49 39.99
CA GLN A 157 -21.44 -16.14 39.76
C GLN A 157 -21.32 -15.43 38.41
N ILE A 158 -20.54 -14.36 38.37
CA ILE A 158 -20.21 -13.63 37.15
C ILE A 158 -18.77 -13.96 36.81
N ASN A 159 -18.51 -14.50 35.63
CA ASN A 159 -17.19 -15.06 35.33
C ASN A 159 -16.46 -14.32 34.22
N THR A 160 -17.18 -13.55 33.40
CA THR A 160 -16.58 -12.78 32.30
C THR A 160 -17.07 -11.33 32.25
N ILE A 161 -16.12 -10.46 31.95
CA ILE A 161 -16.32 -9.05 31.64
C ILE A 161 -16.30 -8.91 30.12
N LEU A 162 -17.33 -8.26 29.58
CA LEU A 162 -17.46 -7.90 28.18
C LEU A 162 -17.09 -6.45 27.97
N TYR A 163 -16.49 -6.17 26.82
CA TYR A 163 -16.29 -4.82 26.32
C TYR A 163 -16.91 -4.70 24.92
N CYS A 164 -17.30 -3.48 24.59
CA CYS A 164 -17.79 -3.11 23.27
C CYS A 164 -16.98 -1.89 22.83
N ASP A 165 -16.55 -1.87 21.56
CA ASP A 165 -15.91 -0.69 20.99
C ASP A 165 -16.88 0.49 21.00
N ASP A 166 -16.35 1.69 21.20
CA ASP A 166 -17.15 2.91 21.28
C ASP A 166 -17.92 3.20 19.99
N ASN A 167 -17.40 2.76 18.84
CA ASN A 167 -18.04 2.92 17.54
C ASN A 167 -19.21 1.95 17.34
N ASP A 168 -19.16 0.79 17.99
CA ASP A 168 -20.17 -0.26 17.90
C ASP A 168 -21.26 -0.11 18.97
N PHE A 169 -20.99 0.64 20.04
CA PHE A 169 -21.90 0.81 21.15
C PHE A 169 -22.97 1.88 20.89
N ASN A 170 -24.21 1.44 20.70
CA ASN A 170 -25.35 2.33 20.61
C ASN A 170 -25.72 2.88 21.99
N LYS A 171 -25.17 4.05 22.32
CA LYS A 171 -25.40 4.79 23.58
C LYS A 171 -26.88 5.08 23.89
N LYS A 172 -27.80 4.98 22.92
CA LYS A 172 -29.25 5.20 23.14
C LYS A 172 -29.99 3.93 23.54
N THR A 173 -29.62 2.78 22.99
CA THR A 173 -30.31 1.50 23.23
C THR A 173 -29.57 0.62 24.22
N GLY A 174 -28.25 0.80 24.34
CA GLY A 174 -27.34 -0.07 25.09
C GLY A 174 -26.80 -1.23 24.25
N ASP A 175 -27.21 -1.34 22.98
CA ASP A 175 -26.79 -2.43 22.10
C ASP A 175 -25.36 -2.23 21.59
N CYS A 176 -24.65 -3.32 21.31
CA CYS A 176 -23.34 -3.30 20.66
C CYS A 176 -23.43 -4.10 19.36
N ALA A 177 -22.81 -3.62 18.28
CA ALA A 177 -22.67 -4.40 17.05
C ALA A 177 -21.74 -5.61 17.22
N ASN A 178 -20.65 -5.47 18.01
CA ASN A 178 -19.66 -6.52 18.24
C ASN A 178 -19.19 -6.60 19.70
N TRP A 179 -19.72 -7.55 20.47
CA TRP A 179 -19.31 -7.78 21.86
C TRP A 179 -18.01 -8.58 21.92
N GLN A 180 -17.03 -8.08 22.68
CA GLN A 180 -15.74 -8.74 22.85
C GLN A 180 -15.53 -9.17 24.32
N ILE A 181 -14.93 -10.35 24.51
CA ILE A 181 -14.58 -10.88 25.83
C ILE A 181 -13.27 -10.22 26.27
N SER A 182 -13.27 -9.54 27.41
CA SER A 182 -12.10 -8.77 27.85
C SER A 182 -11.00 -9.63 28.48
N GLY A 183 -11.24 -10.93 28.67
CA GLY A 183 -10.35 -11.86 29.39
C GLY A 183 -10.20 -11.56 30.89
N ILE A 184 -10.94 -10.58 31.43
CA ILE A 184 -10.82 -10.16 32.83
C ILE A 184 -11.72 -11.04 33.69
N LYS A 185 -11.11 -11.76 34.64
CA LYS A 185 -11.82 -12.60 35.62
C LYS A 185 -12.20 -11.77 36.85
N PRO A 186 -13.50 -11.51 37.11
CA PRO A 186 -13.91 -10.72 38.25
C PRO A 186 -13.94 -11.55 39.54
N LYS A 187 -13.52 -10.93 40.65
CA LYS A 187 -13.63 -11.51 41.99
C LYS A 187 -15.08 -11.46 42.45
N ASN A 188 -15.74 -12.60 42.44
CA ASN A 188 -17.07 -12.75 43.01
C ASN A 188 -17.04 -12.59 44.54
N LYS A 189 -17.87 -11.69 45.07
CA LYS A 189 -18.21 -11.53 46.49
C LYS A 189 -19.72 -11.74 46.67
N ASP A 190 -20.18 -11.75 47.92
CA ASP A 190 -21.55 -12.15 48.30
C ASP A 190 -22.65 -11.38 47.55
N ASP A 191 -22.51 -10.06 47.40
CA ASP A 191 -23.49 -9.23 46.68
C ASP A 191 -22.86 -8.39 45.55
N HIS A 192 -21.58 -8.57 45.25
CA HIS A 192 -20.86 -7.76 44.25
C HIS A 192 -19.72 -8.54 43.56
N ILE A 193 -19.20 -7.99 42.46
CA ILE A 193 -18.02 -8.46 41.74
C ILE A 193 -16.97 -7.37 41.69
N SER A 194 -15.69 -7.73 41.85
CA SER A 194 -14.56 -6.80 41.81
C SER A 194 -13.58 -7.15 40.69
N PHE A 195 -13.22 -6.23 39.81
CA PHE A 195 -12.24 -6.49 38.75
C PHE A 195 -11.45 -5.25 38.34
N SER A 196 -10.27 -5.45 37.76
CA SER A 196 -9.45 -4.36 37.23
C SER A 196 -9.56 -4.34 35.71
N THR A 197 -9.95 -3.20 35.12
CA THR A 197 -10.07 -3.08 33.67
C THR A 197 -9.57 -1.74 33.15
N TYR A 198 -9.22 -1.70 31.87
CA TYR A 198 -8.97 -0.49 31.09
C TYR A 198 -10.26 -0.02 30.40
N HIS A 199 -11.14 -0.95 30.04
CA HIS A 199 -12.44 -0.71 29.40
C HIS A 199 -13.47 -1.79 29.81
N PHE A 200 -14.72 -1.42 30.05
CA PHE A 200 -15.77 -2.39 30.41
C PHE A 200 -17.15 -1.87 30.03
N SER A 201 -17.95 -2.76 29.43
CA SER A 201 -19.27 -2.41 28.91
C SER A 201 -20.38 -3.29 29.50
N ALA A 202 -20.15 -4.58 29.74
CA ALA A 202 -21.14 -5.49 30.33
C ALA A 202 -20.48 -6.70 31.02
N TYR A 203 -21.24 -7.51 31.76
CA TYR A 203 -20.74 -8.73 32.38
C TYR A 203 -21.66 -9.92 32.11
N VAL A 204 -21.09 -11.14 32.08
CA VAL A 204 -21.81 -12.39 31.83
C VAL A 204 -21.48 -13.47 32.87
N GLY A 205 -22.45 -14.36 33.10
CA GLY A 205 -22.41 -15.43 34.11
C GLY A 205 -21.54 -16.61 33.70
N ALA A 206 -22.09 -17.51 32.88
CA ALA A 206 -21.40 -18.70 32.38
C ALA A 206 -21.72 -18.91 30.89
N TYR A 207 -20.77 -19.40 30.10
CA TYR A 207 -20.96 -19.69 28.68
C TYR A 207 -20.13 -20.91 28.25
N LEU A 208 -20.56 -21.53 27.15
CA LEU A 208 -19.92 -22.69 26.53
C LEU A 208 -19.60 -22.38 25.08
N GLU A 209 -18.43 -22.84 24.65
CA GLU A 209 -17.96 -22.84 23.26
C GLU A 209 -17.61 -24.27 22.87
N ILE A 210 -18.11 -24.74 21.74
CA ILE A 210 -17.72 -26.06 21.22
C ILE A 210 -16.43 -25.86 20.42
N ILE A 211 -15.38 -26.61 20.81
CA ILE A 211 -14.03 -26.46 20.28
C ILE A 211 -13.82 -27.32 19.05
N ASP A 212 -14.29 -28.56 19.10
CA ASP A 212 -14.14 -29.53 18.02
C ASP A 212 -15.39 -30.38 17.96
N VAL A 213 -16.04 -30.34 16.80
CA VAL A 213 -17.40 -30.84 16.58
C VAL A 213 -17.46 -32.07 15.70
N GLN A 214 -16.45 -32.34 14.86
CA GLN A 214 -16.65 -33.25 13.73
C GLN A 214 -15.56 -34.32 13.60
N SER A 215 -16.01 -35.57 13.56
CA SER A 215 -15.17 -36.75 13.34
C SER A 215 -15.86 -37.66 12.35
N ASN A 216 -15.18 -38.22 11.36
CA ASN A 216 -15.79 -39.21 10.47
C ASN A 216 -16.22 -40.47 11.25
N LEU A 217 -17.53 -40.61 11.52
CA LEU A 217 -18.05 -41.72 12.34
C LEU A 217 -18.54 -42.88 11.48
N THR A 218 -17.88 -44.03 11.63
CA THR A 218 -18.44 -45.32 11.22
C THR A 218 -19.11 -46.02 12.41
N LYS A 219 -19.91 -47.05 12.13
CA LYS A 219 -20.57 -47.84 13.17
C LYS A 219 -19.52 -48.52 14.06
N GLY A 220 -19.54 -48.18 15.34
CA GLY A 220 -18.65 -48.71 16.37
C GLY A 220 -17.60 -47.72 16.86
N ASP A 221 -17.38 -46.62 16.13
CA ASP A 221 -16.41 -45.58 16.49
C ASP A 221 -16.85 -44.78 17.70
N VAL A 222 -15.89 -44.12 18.36
CA VAL A 222 -16.15 -43.22 19.48
C VAL A 222 -16.12 -41.78 18.98
N TRP A 223 -17.28 -41.13 18.99
CA TRP A 223 -17.44 -39.70 18.78
C TRP A 223 -17.07 -38.93 20.04
N GLU A 224 -15.97 -38.17 20.00
CA GLU A 224 -15.62 -37.22 21.05
C GLU A 224 -15.99 -35.81 20.61
N VAL A 225 -16.87 -35.13 21.33
CA VAL A 225 -17.11 -33.70 21.17
C VAL A 225 -16.39 -32.96 22.28
N ARG A 226 -15.53 -32.00 21.89
CA ARG A 226 -14.74 -31.18 22.82
C ARG A 226 -15.38 -29.81 22.96
N PHE A 227 -15.53 -29.34 24.18
CA PHE A 227 -16.10 -28.01 24.44
C PHE A 227 -15.41 -27.38 25.64
N GLN A 228 -15.35 -26.06 25.64
CA GLN A 228 -14.85 -25.28 26.76
C GLN A 228 -16.03 -24.64 27.45
N THR A 229 -16.02 -24.67 28.77
CA THR A 229 -16.97 -23.94 29.60
C THR A 229 -16.19 -22.91 30.41
N GLU A 230 -16.69 -21.70 30.47
CA GLU A 230 -16.21 -20.70 31.43
C GLU A 230 -17.36 -20.39 32.40
N GLY A 231 -17.10 -20.62 33.68
CA GLY A 231 -18.02 -20.42 34.78
C GLY A 231 -18.68 -21.69 35.30
N GLN A 232 -19.73 -21.50 36.10
CA GLN A 232 -20.50 -22.57 36.73
C GLN A 232 -22.00 -22.39 36.44
N ASP A 233 -22.61 -23.37 35.78
CA ASP A 233 -24.05 -23.46 35.53
C ASP A 233 -24.47 -24.92 35.27
N SER A 234 -25.74 -25.19 34.97
CA SER A 234 -26.17 -26.50 34.49
C SER A 234 -25.76 -26.71 33.04
N LEU A 235 -25.08 -27.82 32.75
CA LEU A 235 -24.75 -28.26 31.40
C LEU A 235 -25.82 -29.24 30.92
N GLU A 236 -26.42 -28.95 29.78
CA GLU A 236 -27.43 -29.76 29.13
C GLU A 236 -26.94 -30.18 27.75
N ILE A 237 -27.04 -31.46 27.42
CA ILE A 237 -26.66 -32.00 26.11
C ILE A 237 -27.79 -32.91 25.60
N GLU A 238 -28.31 -32.63 24.42
CA GLU A 238 -29.47 -33.32 23.82
C GLU A 238 -29.14 -33.88 22.44
N ALA A 239 -29.52 -35.13 22.16
CA ALA A 239 -29.47 -35.67 20.81
C ALA A 239 -30.62 -35.09 19.98
N VAL A 240 -30.29 -34.49 18.83
CA VAL A 240 -31.24 -33.72 18.00
C VAL A 240 -31.18 -34.14 16.53
N ASP A 241 -32.02 -33.52 15.69
CA ASP A 241 -32.04 -33.69 14.23
C ASP A 241 -32.07 -35.15 13.75
N GLY A 242 -32.85 -35.98 14.45
CA GLY A 242 -33.03 -37.40 14.11
C GLY A 242 -32.03 -38.34 14.78
N THR A 243 -30.99 -37.83 15.44
CA THR A 243 -30.09 -38.62 16.30
C THR A 243 -30.76 -38.96 17.62
N LEU A 244 -30.61 -40.21 18.05
CA LEU A 244 -31.11 -40.68 19.34
C LEU A 244 -30.00 -41.39 20.14
N PHE A 245 -29.87 -41.04 21.41
CA PHE A 245 -29.15 -41.83 22.40
C PHE A 245 -29.75 -43.25 22.49
N ASP A 246 -28.87 -44.24 22.66
CA ASP A 246 -29.11 -45.69 22.73
C ASP A 246 -29.63 -46.35 21.43
N VAL A 247 -29.87 -45.57 20.38
CA VAL A 247 -30.27 -46.07 19.05
C VAL A 247 -29.22 -45.77 18.00
N ASP A 248 -28.78 -44.51 17.94
CA ASP A 248 -27.83 -44.01 16.96
C ASP A 248 -26.46 -43.76 17.58
N ILE A 249 -26.43 -43.28 18.83
CA ILE A 249 -25.21 -43.08 19.61
C ILE A 249 -25.40 -43.60 21.04
N GLU A 250 -24.41 -44.27 21.62
CA GLU A 250 -24.43 -44.75 23.02
C GLU A 250 -23.50 -43.88 23.86
N PHE A 251 -24.03 -43.25 24.91
CA PHE A 251 -23.22 -42.41 25.78
C PHE A 251 -22.16 -43.22 26.54
N ILE A 252 -20.89 -42.83 26.43
CA ILE A 252 -19.78 -43.48 27.13
C ILE A 252 -19.47 -42.73 28.42
N ASN A 253 -19.07 -41.47 28.31
CA ASN A 253 -18.76 -40.61 29.44
C ASN A 253 -18.71 -39.13 29.06
N ILE A 254 -18.63 -38.30 30.10
CA ILE A 254 -18.30 -36.88 30.01
C ILE A 254 -17.20 -36.57 31.03
N SER A 255 -16.21 -35.77 30.66
CA SER A 255 -15.09 -35.39 31.51
C SER A 255 -14.81 -33.89 31.46
N CYS A 256 -14.18 -33.39 32.51
CA CYS A 256 -13.50 -32.10 32.56
C CYS A 256 -11.99 -32.37 32.63
N GLY A 257 -11.26 -32.04 31.56
CA GLY A 257 -9.89 -32.50 31.36
C GLY A 257 -9.78 -34.01 31.48
N GLU A 258 -8.92 -34.48 32.37
CA GLU A 258 -8.73 -35.92 32.66
C GLU A 258 -9.73 -36.48 33.70
N ASN A 259 -10.54 -35.62 34.32
CA ASN A 259 -11.47 -36.02 35.39
C ASN A 259 -12.85 -36.36 34.81
N GLN A 260 -13.20 -37.64 34.80
CA GLN A 260 -14.53 -38.10 34.39
C GLN A 260 -15.60 -37.69 35.42
N ILE A 261 -16.73 -37.16 34.94
CA ILE A 261 -17.91 -36.88 35.77
C ILE A 261 -18.55 -38.21 36.15
N ALA A 262 -18.78 -38.41 37.45
CA ALA A 262 -19.39 -39.61 37.97
C ALA A 262 -20.84 -39.77 37.48
N ASN A 263 -21.23 -40.98 37.08
CA ASN A 263 -22.53 -41.25 36.46
C ASN A 263 -23.72 -40.85 37.34
N GLU A 264 -23.57 -40.90 38.67
CA GLU A 264 -24.60 -40.44 39.62
C GLU A 264 -24.89 -38.93 39.57
N ASN A 265 -23.99 -38.12 38.97
CA ASN A 265 -24.16 -36.68 38.80
C ASN A 265 -24.75 -36.31 37.43
N ILE A 266 -25.04 -37.30 36.58
CA ILE A 266 -25.63 -37.12 35.25
C ILE A 266 -27.11 -37.49 35.33
N ILE A 267 -27.97 -36.50 35.11
CA ILE A 267 -29.43 -36.64 35.14
C ILE A 267 -29.93 -36.83 33.72
N TRP A 268 -30.60 -37.94 33.44
CA TRP A 268 -31.17 -38.24 32.11
C TRP A 268 -32.67 -37.93 32.07
N GLU A 269 -33.09 -37.16 31.06
CA GLU A 269 -34.48 -36.87 30.72
C GLU A 269 -34.74 -37.20 29.24
N GLY A 270 -34.99 -38.49 28.95
CA GLY A 270 -35.19 -38.94 27.57
C GLY A 270 -33.91 -38.84 26.74
N GLN A 271 -33.91 -37.98 25.73
CA GLN A 271 -32.78 -37.75 24.81
C GLN A 271 -31.80 -36.66 25.28
N LYS A 272 -31.98 -36.19 26.51
CA LYS A 272 -31.21 -35.09 27.11
C LYS A 272 -30.52 -35.56 28.38
N LEU A 273 -29.23 -35.27 28.51
CA LEU A 273 -28.47 -35.39 29.76
C LEU A 273 -28.23 -34.01 30.34
N THR A 274 -28.31 -33.91 31.68
CA THR A 274 -28.10 -32.67 32.43
C THR A 274 -27.12 -32.91 33.58
N ILE A 275 -26.14 -32.02 33.73
CA ILE A 275 -25.20 -32.01 34.85
C ILE A 275 -25.35 -30.67 35.56
N GLU A 276 -25.93 -30.69 36.76
CA GLU A 276 -26.12 -29.49 37.57
C GLU A 276 -24.79 -28.97 38.11
N ASN A 277 -24.65 -27.64 38.19
CA ASN A 277 -23.47 -26.97 38.76
C ASN A 277 -22.14 -27.37 38.10
N TYR A 278 -22.16 -27.70 36.80
CA TYR A 278 -20.99 -28.03 36.00
C TYR A 278 -20.05 -26.83 35.89
N SER A 279 -18.75 -27.06 36.07
CA SER A 279 -17.69 -26.06 35.88
C SER A 279 -16.41 -26.77 35.47
N CYS A 280 -15.82 -26.31 34.37
CA CYS A 280 -14.57 -26.85 33.83
C CYS A 280 -13.62 -25.74 33.39
N ASP A 281 -13.45 -24.74 34.25
CA ASP A 281 -12.66 -23.55 33.91
C ASP A 281 -11.18 -23.91 33.69
N ASN A 282 -10.61 -23.44 32.58
CA ASN A 282 -9.22 -23.65 32.15
C ASN A 282 -8.84 -25.11 31.75
N GLU A 283 -9.81 -26.01 31.60
CA GLU A 283 -9.61 -27.34 31.01
C GLU A 283 -10.61 -27.59 29.86
N ILE A 284 -10.33 -28.57 29.01
CA ILE A 284 -11.23 -28.96 27.91
C ILE A 284 -12.20 -30.02 28.42
N SER A 285 -13.49 -29.74 28.27
CA SER A 285 -14.55 -30.70 28.52
C SER A 285 -14.71 -31.62 27.33
N ARG A 286 -15.03 -32.90 27.57
CA ARG A 286 -15.17 -33.91 26.52
C ARG A 286 -16.41 -34.73 26.79
N ILE A 287 -17.28 -34.88 25.82
CA ILE A 287 -18.32 -35.92 25.83
C ILE A 287 -17.96 -36.97 24.79
N ARG A 288 -18.02 -38.25 25.18
CA ARG A 288 -17.75 -39.39 24.31
C ARG A 288 -19.00 -40.23 24.14
N ASN A 289 -19.32 -40.55 22.90
CA ASN A 289 -20.43 -41.42 22.53
C ASN A 289 -19.95 -42.48 21.52
N GLN A 290 -20.37 -43.73 21.66
CA GLN A 290 -20.12 -44.76 20.66
C GLN A 290 -21.18 -44.70 19.56
N ALA A 291 -20.79 -44.60 18.29
CA ALA A 291 -21.72 -44.63 17.17
C ALA A 291 -22.33 -46.04 17.00
N ILE A 292 -23.65 -46.17 17.17
CA ILE A 292 -24.40 -47.41 17.01
C ILE A 292 -24.88 -47.57 15.56
N THR A 293 -25.21 -46.44 14.91
CA THR A 293 -25.46 -46.33 13.48
C THR A 293 -24.37 -45.49 12.82
N GLY A 294 -24.03 -45.80 11.57
CA GLY A 294 -23.22 -44.89 10.76
C GLY A 294 -24.09 -43.74 10.24
N GLY A 295 -23.48 -42.66 9.77
CA GLY A 295 -24.19 -41.48 9.24
C GLY A 295 -24.01 -40.24 10.12
N ARG A 296 -24.74 -39.17 9.80
CA ARG A 296 -24.66 -37.89 10.51
C ARG A 296 -25.39 -37.96 11.83
N HIS A 297 -24.72 -37.53 12.89
CA HIS A 297 -25.22 -37.45 14.26
C HIS A 297 -25.14 -36.02 14.77
N TRP A 298 -26.09 -35.60 15.61
CA TRP A 298 -26.17 -34.25 16.16
C TRP A 298 -26.35 -34.25 17.68
N LEU A 299 -25.60 -33.38 18.34
CA LEU A 299 -25.78 -33.03 19.75
C LEU A 299 -25.98 -31.52 19.90
N SER A 300 -26.96 -31.13 20.72
CA SER A 300 -27.26 -29.76 21.09
C SER A 300 -26.82 -29.50 22.53
N PHE A 301 -26.00 -28.47 22.74
CA PHE A 301 -25.42 -28.09 24.03
C PHE A 301 -26.05 -26.79 24.54
N SER A 302 -26.46 -26.78 25.80
CA SER A 302 -26.89 -25.59 26.52
C SER A 302 -26.16 -25.49 27.86
N PHE A 303 -25.56 -24.35 28.15
CA PHE A 303 -24.82 -24.08 29.38
C PHE A 303 -24.81 -22.58 29.67
N GLY A 304 -25.42 -22.20 30.80
CA GLY A 304 -25.61 -20.80 31.15
C GLY A 304 -26.32 -20.02 30.05
N TYR A 305 -25.60 -19.10 29.40
CA TYR A 305 -26.16 -18.28 28.32
C TYR A 305 -26.05 -18.92 26.93
N THR A 306 -25.20 -19.94 26.74
CA THR A 306 -25.18 -20.72 25.50
C THR A 306 -26.40 -21.62 25.50
N GLN A 307 -27.27 -21.51 24.50
CA GLN A 307 -28.49 -22.31 24.38
C GLN A 307 -28.57 -22.89 22.97
N GLY A 308 -28.53 -24.21 22.85
CA GLY A 308 -28.70 -24.91 21.57
C GLY A 308 -27.48 -24.87 20.63
N ALA A 309 -26.25 -24.82 21.14
CA ALA A 309 -25.06 -24.91 20.32
C ALA A 309 -24.93 -26.33 19.74
N LEU A 310 -24.79 -26.48 18.42
CA LEU A 310 -24.83 -27.79 17.75
C LEU A 310 -23.42 -28.34 17.49
N ALA A 311 -23.24 -29.64 17.74
CA ALA A 311 -22.11 -30.45 17.29
C ALA A 311 -22.59 -31.55 16.35
N HIS A 312 -21.87 -31.81 15.26
CA HIS A 312 -22.18 -32.90 14.33
C HIS A 312 -20.94 -33.46 13.64
N ASN A 313 -21.00 -34.70 13.17
CA ASN A 313 -19.95 -35.28 12.33
C ASN A 313 -20.17 -35.08 10.82
N PHE A 314 -19.09 -35.18 10.04
CA PHE A 314 -19.17 -35.46 8.61
C PHE A 314 -19.74 -36.88 8.36
N ALA A 315 -20.58 -37.00 7.34
CA ALA A 315 -21.04 -38.26 6.80
C ALA A 315 -21.40 -38.10 5.30
N CYS A 316 -21.17 -39.17 4.52
CA CYS A 316 -21.62 -39.23 3.13
C CYS A 316 -23.15 -39.09 3.04
N ASP A 317 -23.64 -38.41 2.00
CA ASP A 317 -25.07 -38.35 1.71
C ASP A 317 -25.60 -39.72 1.25
N SER A 318 -24.75 -40.49 0.56
CA SER A 318 -24.95 -41.92 0.36
C SER A 318 -23.63 -42.68 0.22
N GLY A 319 -23.66 -43.98 0.50
CA GLY A 319 -22.46 -44.83 0.50
C GLY A 319 -21.61 -44.71 1.76
N ASP A 320 -20.33 -45.02 1.67
CA ASP A 320 -19.37 -44.97 2.78
C ASP A 320 -17.93 -44.66 2.30
N LEU A 321 -17.10 -44.17 3.20
CA LEU A 321 -15.72 -43.73 2.89
C LEU A 321 -14.73 -44.88 2.65
N ASP A 322 -15.12 -46.13 2.89
CA ASP A 322 -14.29 -47.31 2.62
C ASP A 322 -14.60 -47.95 1.25
N THR A 323 -15.67 -47.50 0.59
CA THR A 323 -16.07 -47.93 -0.75
C THR A 323 -16.27 -46.72 -1.66
N ASP A 324 -17.48 -46.21 -1.80
CA ASP A 324 -17.80 -44.98 -2.51
C ASP A 324 -18.61 -44.06 -1.59
N CYS A 325 -18.06 -42.89 -1.27
CA CYS A 325 -18.74 -41.84 -0.52
C CYS A 325 -19.26 -40.78 -1.48
N TYR A 326 -20.57 -40.64 -1.56
CA TYR A 326 -21.22 -39.63 -2.40
C TYR A 326 -21.66 -38.43 -1.56
N VAL A 327 -21.34 -37.23 -2.03
CA VAL A 327 -21.77 -35.95 -1.47
C VAL A 327 -22.54 -35.20 -2.55
N ASP A 328 -23.84 -34.99 -2.33
CA ASP A 328 -24.75 -34.30 -3.24
C ASP A 328 -25.47 -33.10 -2.58
N THR A 329 -25.14 -32.84 -1.31
CA THR A 329 -25.54 -31.65 -0.56
C THR A 329 -24.35 -30.93 0.06
N GLN A 330 -24.58 -29.72 0.58
CA GLN A 330 -23.54 -28.97 1.28
C GLN A 330 -23.23 -29.58 2.66
N GLN A 331 -21.95 -29.86 2.89
CA GLN A 331 -21.36 -30.39 4.12
C GLN A 331 -20.41 -29.32 4.69
N TYR A 332 -20.62 -28.95 5.96
CA TYR A 332 -19.78 -27.95 6.63
C TYR A 332 -18.71 -28.66 7.47
N LEU A 333 -17.45 -28.35 7.25
CA LEU A 333 -16.28 -28.91 7.94
C LEU A 333 -15.66 -27.84 8.86
N GLY A 334 -15.40 -28.18 10.11
CA GLY A 334 -14.67 -27.35 11.06
C GLY A 334 -13.18 -27.21 10.72
N ASP A 335 -12.51 -26.28 11.41
CA ASP A 335 -11.06 -26.13 11.29
C ASP A 335 -10.31 -27.31 11.93
N GLY A 336 -9.42 -27.92 11.16
CA GLY A 336 -8.68 -29.12 11.53
C GLY A 336 -9.42 -30.44 11.27
N ASP A 337 -10.63 -30.40 10.71
CA ASP A 337 -11.39 -31.61 10.35
C ASP A 337 -10.63 -32.47 9.35
N GLU A 338 -10.85 -33.79 9.39
CA GLU A 338 -10.24 -34.74 8.47
C GLU A 338 -11.28 -35.75 7.96
N ILE A 339 -11.53 -35.73 6.65
CA ILE A 339 -12.28 -36.79 5.96
C ILE A 339 -11.28 -37.88 5.59
N SER A 340 -11.43 -39.09 6.13
CA SER A 340 -10.51 -40.19 5.85
C SER A 340 -11.24 -41.52 5.59
N GLY A 341 -10.71 -42.31 4.66
CA GLY A 341 -11.26 -43.64 4.36
C GLY A 341 -10.49 -44.38 3.28
N THR A 342 -10.75 -45.67 3.12
CA THR A 342 -10.00 -46.51 2.15
C THR A 342 -10.55 -46.48 0.72
N GLY A 343 -11.74 -45.91 0.52
CA GLY A 343 -12.47 -45.87 -0.74
C GLY A 343 -12.36 -44.54 -1.49
N ASN A 344 -13.40 -44.23 -2.28
CA ASN A 344 -13.49 -43.06 -3.14
C ASN A 344 -14.37 -41.97 -2.50
N LEU A 345 -14.05 -40.70 -2.76
CA LEU A 345 -14.89 -39.55 -2.42
C LEU A 345 -15.39 -38.90 -3.72
N ILE A 346 -16.71 -38.81 -3.88
CA ILE A 346 -17.36 -38.27 -5.07
C ILE A 346 -18.24 -37.09 -4.68
N VAL A 347 -17.79 -35.88 -5.01
CA VAL A 347 -18.58 -34.65 -4.87
C VAL A 347 -19.38 -34.44 -6.16
N GLN A 348 -20.68 -34.68 -6.08
CA GLN A 348 -21.61 -34.63 -7.21
C GLN A 348 -22.19 -33.22 -7.39
N SER A 349 -22.95 -33.01 -8.47
CA SER A 349 -23.71 -31.79 -8.68
C SER A 349 -24.57 -31.43 -7.45
N GLY A 350 -24.34 -30.27 -6.86
CA GLY A 350 -25.04 -29.80 -5.65
C GLY A 350 -24.33 -30.17 -4.33
N GLY A 351 -23.34 -31.06 -4.39
CA GLY A 351 -22.43 -31.34 -3.30
C GLY A 351 -21.42 -30.22 -3.10
N ASP A 352 -21.21 -29.80 -1.86
CA ASP A 352 -20.24 -28.75 -1.51
C ASP A 352 -19.58 -29.10 -0.18
N LEU A 353 -18.27 -29.34 -0.17
CA LEU A 353 -17.49 -29.49 1.05
C LEU A 353 -16.97 -28.11 1.47
N THR A 354 -17.65 -27.46 2.40
CA THR A 354 -17.36 -26.08 2.82
C THR A 354 -16.64 -26.03 4.16
N ALA A 355 -15.49 -25.36 4.24
CA ALA A 355 -14.90 -24.99 5.53
C ALA A 355 -15.78 -23.94 6.24
N SER A 356 -16.29 -24.27 7.42
CA SER A 356 -17.13 -23.42 8.26
C SER A 356 -16.37 -22.98 9.51
N SER A 357 -16.53 -21.72 9.91
CA SER A 357 -16.32 -21.38 11.32
C SER A 357 -17.50 -21.93 12.13
N SER A 358 -17.24 -22.36 13.37
CA SER A 358 -18.31 -22.63 14.33
C SER A 358 -19.32 -21.47 14.28
N ALA A 359 -20.61 -21.79 14.22
CA ALA A 359 -21.74 -20.90 13.88
C ALA A 359 -21.90 -19.64 14.78
N THR A 360 -20.94 -19.36 15.65
CA THR A 360 -20.92 -18.25 16.62
C THR A 360 -19.83 -17.20 16.39
N SER A 361 -18.86 -17.41 15.49
CA SER A 361 -17.92 -16.36 15.08
C SER A 361 -17.95 -16.18 13.56
N GLY A 362 -18.38 -15.01 13.10
CA GLY A 362 -18.46 -14.65 11.67
C GLY A 362 -17.11 -14.48 10.98
N ASN A 363 -16.07 -15.21 11.40
CA ASN A 363 -14.71 -15.12 10.89
C ASN A 363 -14.32 -16.46 10.24
N THR A 364 -14.39 -16.56 8.92
CA THR A 364 -14.20 -17.80 8.13
C THR A 364 -12.79 -17.94 7.55
N TYR A 365 -11.86 -17.12 8.00
CA TYR A 365 -10.55 -16.90 7.37
C TYR A 365 -9.52 -17.81 7.99
N GLY A 366 -8.80 -18.56 7.14
CA GLY A 366 -7.77 -19.50 7.56
C GLY A 366 -8.25 -20.86 8.05
N ASN A 367 -9.56 -21.12 8.13
CA ASN A 367 -10.07 -22.46 8.44
C ASN A 367 -9.62 -23.45 7.36
N SER A 368 -9.12 -24.60 7.78
CA SER A 368 -8.59 -25.64 6.90
C SER A 368 -9.08 -27.03 7.28
N PHE A 369 -9.22 -27.93 6.30
CA PHE A 369 -9.54 -29.33 6.56
C PHE A 369 -8.70 -30.27 5.68
N GLY A 370 -8.59 -31.52 6.10
CA GLY A 370 -7.89 -32.60 5.42
C GLY A 370 -8.85 -33.55 4.68
N ILE A 371 -8.41 -34.09 3.55
CA ILE A 371 -9.02 -35.24 2.89
C ILE A 371 -7.93 -36.29 2.69
N ASP A 372 -8.05 -37.46 3.31
CA ASP A 372 -7.12 -38.59 3.15
C ASP A 372 -7.86 -39.85 2.66
N MET A 373 -7.90 -40.03 1.34
CA MET A 373 -8.57 -41.16 0.71
C MET A 373 -7.55 -42.20 0.22
N GLY A 374 -7.84 -43.48 0.48
CA GLY A 374 -7.11 -44.59 -0.12
C GLY A 374 -7.41 -44.76 -1.62
N GLY A 375 -8.63 -44.41 -2.05
CA GLY A 375 -9.07 -44.39 -3.45
C GLY A 375 -9.01 -42.99 -4.05
N ASP A 376 -9.95 -42.69 -4.94
CA ASP A 376 -9.95 -41.49 -5.79
C ASP A 376 -10.83 -40.39 -5.21
N ILE A 377 -10.46 -39.13 -5.46
CA ILE A 377 -11.31 -37.97 -5.23
C ILE A 377 -11.86 -37.49 -6.58
N THR A 378 -13.17 -37.47 -6.75
CA THR A 378 -13.82 -36.97 -7.97
C THR A 378 -14.71 -35.78 -7.64
N ILE A 379 -14.48 -34.63 -8.28
CA ILE A 379 -15.37 -33.47 -8.24
C ILE A 379 -16.04 -33.36 -9.59
N GLN A 380 -17.33 -33.72 -9.65
CA GLN A 380 -18.13 -33.74 -10.88
C GLN A 380 -18.58 -32.33 -11.27
N ASP A 381 -19.18 -32.20 -12.45
CA ASP A 381 -19.86 -30.98 -12.88
C ASP A 381 -20.86 -30.51 -11.81
N GLY A 382 -20.72 -29.25 -11.36
CA GLY A 382 -21.53 -28.66 -10.30
C GLY A 382 -21.18 -29.11 -8.87
N GLY A 383 -20.15 -29.93 -8.68
CA GLY A 383 -19.57 -30.27 -7.38
C GLY A 383 -18.53 -29.24 -6.94
N MET A 384 -18.48 -28.94 -5.64
CA MET A 384 -17.61 -27.91 -5.09
C MET A 384 -16.85 -28.36 -3.84
N ILE A 385 -15.64 -27.85 -3.69
CA ILE A 385 -14.91 -27.86 -2.43
C ILE A 385 -14.54 -26.41 -2.11
N THR A 386 -15.04 -25.88 -1.00
CA THR A 386 -14.99 -24.45 -0.66
C THR A 386 -14.26 -24.22 0.67
N GLY A 387 -12.94 -24.01 0.65
CA GLY A 387 -12.17 -23.80 1.87
C GLY A 387 -10.72 -24.28 1.77
N ASN A 388 -9.84 -23.76 2.64
CA ASN A 388 -8.44 -24.18 2.63
C ASN A 388 -8.36 -25.69 2.88
N MET A 389 -7.54 -26.40 2.10
CA MET A 389 -7.53 -27.86 2.20
C MET A 389 -6.18 -28.48 1.90
N THR A 390 -5.94 -29.64 2.51
CA THR A 390 -4.91 -30.59 2.08
C THR A 390 -5.56 -31.91 1.69
N ALA A 391 -5.19 -32.48 0.55
CA ALA A 391 -5.71 -33.79 0.12
C ALA A 391 -4.60 -34.79 -0.25
N THR A 392 -4.80 -36.03 0.17
CA THR A 392 -4.10 -37.24 -0.27
C THR A 392 -5.10 -38.21 -0.89
N ALA A 393 -4.77 -38.75 -2.06
CA ALA A 393 -5.60 -39.71 -2.78
C ALA A 393 -4.75 -40.55 -3.75
N THR A 394 -5.35 -41.62 -4.28
CA THR A 394 -4.79 -42.35 -5.44
C THR A 394 -4.84 -41.44 -6.67
N ASP A 395 -6.01 -41.10 -7.19
CA ASP A 395 -6.20 -40.11 -8.25
C ASP A 395 -7.09 -38.95 -7.78
N ILE A 396 -6.99 -37.79 -8.43
CA ILE A 396 -7.98 -36.71 -8.30
C ILE A 396 -8.46 -36.26 -9.68
N ASP A 397 -9.77 -36.20 -9.86
CA ASP A 397 -10.44 -35.77 -11.09
C ASP A 397 -11.35 -34.56 -10.81
N VAL A 398 -10.91 -33.37 -11.21
CA VAL A 398 -11.71 -32.14 -11.21
C VAL A 398 -12.33 -32.00 -12.59
N GLN A 399 -13.54 -32.50 -12.76
CA GLN A 399 -14.24 -32.55 -14.05
C GLN A 399 -14.62 -31.16 -14.54
N SER A 400 -15.01 -31.06 -15.80
CA SER A 400 -15.55 -29.80 -16.35
C SER A 400 -16.76 -29.36 -15.53
N GLY A 401 -16.72 -28.13 -15.01
CA GLY A 401 -17.73 -27.58 -14.11
C GLY A 401 -17.55 -27.92 -12.62
N GLY A 402 -16.64 -28.84 -12.28
CA GLY A 402 -16.19 -29.09 -10.91
C GLY A 402 -15.20 -28.01 -10.44
N THR A 403 -15.27 -27.65 -9.16
CA THR A 403 -14.48 -26.54 -8.61
C THR A 403 -13.86 -26.86 -7.25
N ILE A 404 -12.58 -26.51 -7.09
CA ILE A 404 -11.95 -26.31 -5.78
C ILE A 404 -11.72 -24.80 -5.62
N ASP A 405 -12.48 -24.17 -4.73
CA ASP A 405 -12.46 -22.72 -4.50
C ASP A 405 -11.97 -22.39 -3.09
N VAL A 406 -10.73 -21.94 -3.03
CA VAL A 406 -10.13 -21.36 -1.82
C VAL A 406 -10.00 -19.83 -1.95
N GLY A 407 -10.65 -19.21 -2.93
CA GLY A 407 -10.66 -17.76 -3.12
C GLY A 407 -11.25 -17.02 -1.93
N GLU A 408 -10.65 -15.89 -1.56
CA GLU A 408 -11.05 -15.07 -0.40
C GLU A 408 -11.05 -15.80 0.97
N LYS A 409 -10.45 -16.99 1.07
CA LYS A 409 -10.36 -17.79 2.31
C LYS A 409 -9.02 -17.61 3.06
N GLY A 410 -8.20 -16.67 2.62
CA GLY A 410 -6.95 -16.25 3.27
C GLY A 410 -7.19 -15.31 4.45
N TYR A 411 -6.34 -14.32 4.69
CA TYR A 411 -6.54 -13.34 5.77
C TYR A 411 -7.64 -12.30 5.44
N ASN A 412 -8.24 -11.70 6.48
CA ASN A 412 -9.17 -10.56 6.33
C ASN A 412 -8.51 -9.31 5.77
N ASP A 413 -9.34 -8.32 5.44
CA ASP A 413 -8.89 -6.94 5.20
C ASP A 413 -7.94 -6.45 6.29
N SER A 414 -6.85 -5.81 5.84
CA SER A 414 -5.78 -5.29 6.69
C SER A 414 -5.08 -6.33 7.59
N GLU A 415 -5.29 -7.62 7.35
CA GLU A 415 -4.63 -8.73 8.08
C GLU A 415 -3.67 -9.54 7.18
N GLY A 416 -2.73 -10.22 7.84
CA GLY A 416 -1.70 -11.03 7.19
C GLY A 416 -0.33 -10.35 7.11
N ILE A 417 0.72 -11.14 6.85
CA ILE A 417 2.12 -10.67 6.81
C ILE A 417 2.32 -9.60 5.73
N GLY A 418 1.61 -9.75 4.62
CA GLY A 418 1.62 -8.85 3.47
C GLY A 418 0.37 -8.00 3.38
N ALA A 419 -0.28 -7.67 4.50
CA ALA A 419 -1.41 -6.77 4.51
C ALA A 419 -1.05 -5.43 3.87
N GLY A 420 -1.98 -4.88 3.09
CA GLY A 420 -1.84 -3.53 2.54
C GLY A 420 -1.85 -2.48 3.64
N ASN A 421 -1.10 -1.38 3.49
CA ASN A 421 -1.13 -0.32 4.51
C ASN A 421 -2.46 0.45 4.47
N ASN A 422 -2.99 0.72 5.66
CA ASN A 422 -4.23 1.46 5.84
C ASN A 422 -4.07 2.95 5.59
N GLY A 423 -5.15 3.60 5.17
CA GLY A 423 -5.26 5.05 5.01
C GLY A 423 -6.01 5.47 3.74
N HIS A 424 -6.16 6.78 3.57
CA HIS A 424 -6.71 7.36 2.33
C HIS A 424 -5.89 6.91 1.12
N TYR A 425 -6.53 6.18 0.20
CA TYR A 425 -5.88 5.47 -0.91
C TYR A 425 -4.97 4.33 -0.41
N ALA A 426 -5.59 3.31 0.18
CA ALA A 426 -4.89 2.20 0.81
C ALA A 426 -4.03 1.39 -0.18
N GLY A 427 -3.01 0.71 0.35
CA GLY A 427 -2.11 -0.13 -0.44
C GLY A 427 -2.68 -1.53 -0.66
N GLY A 428 -2.33 -2.14 -1.79
CA GLY A 428 -2.68 -3.53 -2.09
C GLY A 428 -1.93 -4.53 -1.21
N ALA A 429 -2.56 -5.67 -0.95
CA ALA A 429 -1.92 -6.77 -0.25
C ALA A 429 -0.92 -7.52 -1.15
N SER A 430 0.05 -8.19 -0.53
CA SER A 430 1.14 -8.88 -1.19
C SER A 430 1.24 -10.34 -0.76
N TYR A 431 1.38 -11.26 -1.72
CA TYR A 431 1.79 -12.65 -1.49
C TYR A 431 2.31 -13.22 -2.81
N GLY A 432 3.59 -13.58 -2.93
CA GLY A 432 4.18 -13.89 -4.24
C GLY A 432 4.51 -12.64 -5.05
N GLY A 433 3.48 -11.94 -5.51
CA GLY A 433 3.57 -10.60 -6.11
C GLY A 433 3.38 -9.51 -5.07
N GLN A 434 4.03 -8.37 -5.26
CA GLN A 434 3.74 -7.15 -4.49
C GLN A 434 2.35 -6.63 -4.85
N GLY A 435 1.57 -6.14 -3.90
CA GLY A 435 0.42 -5.29 -4.20
C GLY A 435 0.83 -3.99 -4.88
N GLY A 436 -0.10 -3.34 -5.55
CA GLY A 436 0.06 -1.95 -6.00
C GLY A 436 0.13 -1.01 -4.79
N ALA A 437 0.99 0.01 -4.86
CA ALA A 437 1.00 1.05 -3.84
C ALA A 437 -0.19 1.99 -4.08
N GLY A 438 -0.91 2.38 -3.04
CA GLY A 438 -1.88 3.47 -3.17
C GLY A 438 -1.20 4.84 -3.15
N ASN A 439 -1.92 5.91 -3.47
CA ASN A 439 -1.35 7.27 -3.58
C ASN A 439 -0.55 7.74 -2.35
N ASN A 440 -0.94 7.29 -1.15
CA ASN A 440 -0.27 7.63 0.11
C ASN A 440 0.01 6.41 0.99
N ALA A 441 -0.13 5.20 0.44
CA ALA A 441 -0.01 3.96 1.20
C ALA A 441 0.86 2.96 0.45
N THR A 442 1.85 2.41 1.14
CA THR A 442 2.71 1.38 0.57
C THR A 442 1.98 0.04 0.48
N ALA A 443 2.32 -0.76 -0.52
CA ALA A 443 1.88 -2.15 -0.59
C ALA A 443 2.41 -2.96 0.60
N GLY A 444 1.80 -4.12 0.85
CA GLY A 444 2.27 -5.05 1.89
C GLY A 444 3.61 -5.70 1.56
N LEU A 445 4.22 -6.34 2.56
CA LEU A 445 5.45 -7.12 2.39
C LEU A 445 5.18 -8.42 1.62
N ILE A 446 6.12 -8.85 0.78
CA ILE A 446 6.02 -10.13 0.07
C ILE A 446 6.56 -11.25 0.97
N TYR A 447 5.92 -12.41 0.93
CA TYR A 447 6.33 -13.60 1.69
C TYR A 447 5.96 -14.90 0.94
N GLY A 448 6.28 -16.03 1.57
CA GLY A 448 5.96 -17.38 1.11
C GLY A 448 7.00 -18.02 0.20
N SER A 449 6.94 -19.34 0.10
CA SER A 449 7.88 -20.13 -0.71
C SER A 449 7.44 -20.20 -2.17
N THR A 450 8.35 -19.86 -3.10
CA THR A 450 8.13 -20.03 -4.55
C THR A 450 7.98 -21.49 -4.97
N THR A 451 8.60 -22.42 -4.24
CA THR A 451 8.68 -23.84 -4.62
C THR A 451 7.78 -24.74 -3.77
N ALA A 452 7.41 -24.33 -2.56
CA ALA A 452 6.48 -25.08 -1.71
C ALA A 452 5.48 -24.13 -1.02
N PRO A 453 4.62 -23.42 -1.78
CA PRO A 453 3.68 -22.46 -1.23
C PRO A 453 2.59 -23.16 -0.41
N THR A 454 2.44 -22.77 0.85
CA THR A 454 1.36 -23.25 1.73
C THR A 454 0.71 -22.13 2.54
N ASP A 455 1.21 -20.91 2.41
CA ASP A 455 0.71 -19.79 3.19
C ASP A 455 -0.55 -19.22 2.55
N LEU A 456 -1.39 -18.62 3.38
CA LEU A 456 -2.56 -17.88 2.94
C LEU A 456 -2.15 -16.53 2.36
N GLY A 457 -2.90 -16.02 1.40
CA GLY A 457 -2.81 -14.63 0.94
C GLY A 457 -3.28 -13.64 2.00
N SER A 458 -2.74 -12.41 1.95
CA SER A 458 -3.06 -11.32 2.86
C SER A 458 -4.22 -10.45 2.36
N GLY A 459 -4.92 -9.74 3.25
CA GLY A 459 -5.97 -8.82 2.84
C GLY A 459 -5.50 -7.40 2.57
N GLY A 460 -6.19 -6.74 1.63
CA GLY A 460 -5.93 -5.38 1.18
C GLY A 460 -6.13 -4.38 2.31
N GLY A 461 -5.38 -3.28 2.26
CA GLY A 461 -5.55 -2.19 3.23
C GLY A 461 -6.89 -1.47 3.04
N ASP A 462 -7.28 -0.73 4.07
CA ASP A 462 -8.49 0.07 4.09
C ASP A 462 -8.31 1.41 4.84
N ASP A 463 -9.32 2.28 4.74
CA ASP A 463 -9.42 3.49 5.59
C ASP A 463 -10.31 3.22 6.82
N THR A 464 -11.42 2.50 6.62
CA THR A 464 -12.36 2.15 7.69
C THR A 464 -12.77 0.70 7.68
N THR A 465 -13.16 0.18 6.50
CA THR A 465 -13.56 -1.21 6.26
C THR A 465 -13.55 -1.50 4.75
N GLY A 466 -13.45 -2.76 4.37
CA GLY A 466 -13.81 -3.21 3.00
C GLY A 466 -12.62 -3.50 2.09
N GLY A 467 -11.42 -3.67 2.66
CA GLY A 467 -10.30 -4.25 1.93
C GLY A 467 -10.66 -5.63 1.37
N GLY A 468 -10.03 -5.98 0.25
CA GLY A 468 -10.20 -7.30 -0.35
C GLY A 468 -9.55 -8.39 0.50
N LYS A 469 -10.21 -9.51 0.71
CA LYS A 469 -9.69 -10.63 1.50
C LYS A 469 -8.58 -11.36 0.75
N GLY A 470 -7.61 -11.95 1.43
CA GLY A 470 -6.58 -12.75 0.78
C GLY A 470 -7.10 -14.08 0.24
N GLY A 471 -6.45 -14.62 -0.78
CA GLY A 471 -6.71 -15.97 -1.29
C GLY A 471 -6.27 -17.06 -0.30
N GLY A 472 -6.94 -18.20 -0.31
CA GLY A 472 -6.65 -19.34 0.54
C GLY A 472 -5.49 -20.22 0.06
N ALA A 473 -5.35 -21.41 0.65
CA ALA A 473 -4.33 -22.38 0.29
C ALA A 473 -4.92 -23.77 0.00
N VAL A 474 -4.49 -24.37 -1.12
CA VAL A 474 -4.77 -25.76 -1.46
C VAL A 474 -3.46 -26.53 -1.62
N LYS A 475 -3.39 -27.71 -1.00
CA LYS A 475 -2.27 -28.64 -1.16
C LYS A 475 -2.78 -30.03 -1.58
N LEU A 476 -2.38 -30.49 -2.76
CA LEU A 476 -2.71 -31.83 -3.26
C LEU A 476 -1.45 -32.69 -3.29
N ASN A 477 -1.51 -33.87 -2.66
CA ASN A 477 -0.44 -34.86 -2.67
C ASN A 477 -0.99 -36.19 -3.18
N ILE A 478 -0.99 -36.34 -4.50
CA ILE A 478 -1.71 -37.38 -5.24
C ILE A 478 -0.73 -38.44 -5.72
N ILE A 479 -0.99 -39.71 -5.44
CA ILE A 479 -0.04 -40.79 -5.74
C ILE A 479 0.00 -41.04 -7.25
N GLY A 480 -1.16 -41.11 -7.90
CA GLY A 480 -1.35 -41.35 -9.32
C GLY A 480 -1.49 -40.04 -10.11
N THR A 481 -2.67 -39.80 -10.65
CA THR A 481 -2.96 -38.78 -11.65
C THR A 481 -3.83 -37.67 -11.06
N THR A 482 -3.45 -36.43 -11.34
CA THR A 482 -4.28 -35.24 -11.14
C THR A 482 -4.81 -34.79 -12.50
N THR A 483 -6.11 -34.95 -12.71
CA THR A 483 -6.83 -34.49 -13.91
C THR A 483 -7.60 -33.23 -13.58
N ILE A 484 -7.32 -32.13 -14.29
CA ILE A 484 -8.00 -30.84 -14.07
C ILE A 484 -8.63 -30.39 -15.38
N GLU A 485 -9.93 -30.61 -15.53
CA GLU A 485 -10.79 -30.07 -16.59
C GLU A 485 -11.65 -28.89 -16.09
N GLY A 486 -11.85 -28.81 -14.77
CA GLY A 486 -12.54 -27.72 -14.07
C GLY A 486 -11.59 -26.61 -13.60
N ILE A 487 -11.89 -26.06 -12.41
CA ILE A 487 -11.19 -24.90 -11.84
C ILE A 487 -10.62 -25.23 -10.46
N ILE A 488 -9.37 -24.82 -10.23
CA ILE A 488 -8.79 -24.64 -8.89
C ILE A 488 -8.49 -23.15 -8.72
N SER A 489 -9.09 -22.48 -7.74
CA SER A 489 -8.91 -21.04 -7.52
C SER A 489 -8.47 -20.72 -6.11
N ALA A 490 -7.43 -19.89 -5.99
CA ALA A 490 -6.95 -19.28 -4.76
C ALA A 490 -6.87 -17.75 -4.94
N ASN A 491 -7.89 -17.15 -5.55
CA ASN A 491 -7.88 -15.72 -5.86
C ASN A 491 -8.06 -14.84 -4.60
N GLY A 492 -7.44 -13.67 -4.62
CA GLY A 492 -7.74 -12.59 -3.67
C GLY A 492 -9.04 -11.89 -4.02
N GLY A 493 -9.73 -11.38 -3.00
CA GLY A 493 -10.95 -10.61 -3.13
C GLY A 493 -10.67 -9.17 -3.55
N ASN A 494 -11.62 -8.57 -4.26
CA ASN A 494 -11.54 -7.16 -4.64
C ASN A 494 -11.77 -6.25 -3.42
N GLY A 495 -11.14 -5.08 -3.42
CA GLY A 495 -11.51 -4.03 -2.46
C GLY A 495 -12.92 -3.53 -2.76
N SER A 496 -13.85 -3.68 -1.83
CA SER A 496 -15.27 -3.36 -2.03
C SER A 496 -15.78 -2.38 -0.96
N GLY A 497 -16.17 -1.17 -1.36
CA GLY A 497 -16.57 -0.10 -0.44
C GLY A 497 -16.41 1.30 -1.01
N SER A 498 -16.99 2.31 -0.36
CA SER A 498 -16.97 3.71 -0.84
C SER A 498 -15.75 4.53 -0.43
N TRP A 499 -14.83 3.95 0.35
CA TRP A 499 -13.77 4.67 1.06
C TRP A 499 -12.37 4.09 0.74
N TRP A 500 -12.05 4.04 -0.55
CA TRP A 500 -10.72 3.68 -1.10
C TRP A 500 -10.13 2.32 -0.68
N PRO A 501 -10.90 1.22 -0.69
CA PRO A 501 -10.38 -0.09 -0.33
C PRO A 501 -9.40 -0.63 -1.38
N ALA A 502 -8.42 -1.39 -0.91
CA ALA A 502 -7.42 -2.04 -1.76
C ALA A 502 -7.75 -3.53 -1.97
N GLY A 503 -7.16 -4.12 -3.02
CA GLY A 503 -7.34 -5.54 -3.33
C GLY A 503 -6.54 -6.48 -2.42
N GLY A 504 -7.11 -7.65 -2.10
CA GLY A 504 -6.44 -8.73 -1.37
C GLY A 504 -5.50 -9.53 -2.29
N SER A 505 -4.47 -10.16 -1.75
CA SER A 505 -3.50 -10.90 -2.58
C SER A 505 -4.06 -12.26 -2.98
N GLY A 506 -3.55 -12.83 -4.07
CA GLY A 506 -3.74 -14.25 -4.36
C GLY A 506 -3.17 -15.15 -3.25
N GLY A 507 -3.55 -16.42 -3.26
CA GLY A 507 -3.16 -17.44 -2.29
C GLY A 507 -2.20 -18.50 -2.84
N SER A 508 -2.26 -19.70 -2.26
CA SER A 508 -1.36 -20.82 -2.60
C SER A 508 -2.06 -21.97 -3.31
N VAL A 509 -1.45 -22.48 -4.38
CA VAL A 509 -1.80 -23.79 -4.97
C VAL A 509 -0.54 -24.65 -5.04
N TYR A 510 -0.51 -25.76 -4.32
CA TYR A 510 0.63 -26.68 -4.31
C TYR A 510 0.21 -28.11 -4.65
N ILE A 511 0.62 -28.59 -5.82
CA ILE A 511 0.27 -29.92 -6.34
C ILE A 511 1.52 -30.79 -6.45
N ILE A 512 1.45 -32.00 -5.90
CA ILE A 512 2.45 -33.06 -6.08
C ILE A 512 1.69 -34.27 -6.65
N THR A 513 2.09 -34.75 -7.82
CA THR A 513 1.42 -35.85 -8.51
C THR A 513 2.38 -36.70 -9.34
N SER A 514 2.01 -37.92 -9.73
CA SER A 514 2.77 -38.67 -10.73
C SER A 514 2.38 -38.24 -12.15
N GLY A 515 1.08 -38.20 -12.46
CA GLY A 515 0.54 -37.79 -13.75
C GLY A 515 -0.23 -36.47 -13.66
N LEU A 516 -0.02 -35.54 -14.60
CA LEU A 516 -0.80 -34.31 -14.71
C LEU A 516 -1.50 -34.23 -16.07
N GLU A 517 -2.84 -34.17 -16.06
CA GLU A 517 -3.70 -34.20 -17.25
C GLU A 517 -4.78 -33.11 -17.21
N GLY A 518 -5.42 -32.87 -18.37
CA GLY A 518 -6.56 -31.96 -18.51
C GLY A 518 -6.26 -30.62 -19.17
N MET A 519 -7.30 -29.81 -19.38
CA MET A 519 -7.28 -28.49 -20.04
C MET A 519 -7.94 -27.39 -19.21
N GLY A 520 -8.19 -27.64 -17.93
CA GLY A 520 -8.81 -26.72 -16.99
C GLY A 520 -7.89 -25.57 -16.58
N THR A 521 -8.23 -24.92 -15.45
CA THR A 521 -7.58 -23.68 -15.02
C THR A 521 -7.15 -23.74 -13.55
N ILE A 522 -5.96 -23.23 -13.26
CA ILE A 522 -5.44 -23.03 -11.90
C ILE A 522 -5.12 -21.54 -11.71
N ASN A 523 -5.78 -20.92 -10.73
CA ASN A 523 -5.71 -19.48 -10.48
C ASN A 523 -5.20 -19.16 -9.08
N ALA A 524 -4.37 -18.13 -8.97
CA ALA A 524 -3.99 -17.46 -7.74
C ALA A 524 -3.86 -15.95 -8.03
N ILE A 525 -4.92 -15.33 -8.53
CA ILE A 525 -4.90 -13.94 -9.03
C ILE A 525 -5.15 -12.97 -7.86
N GLY A 526 -4.47 -11.82 -7.87
CA GLY A 526 -4.72 -10.75 -6.91
C GLY A 526 -6.06 -10.04 -7.14
N GLY A 527 -6.67 -9.54 -6.08
CA GLY A 527 -7.91 -8.78 -6.13
C GLY A 527 -7.74 -7.39 -6.70
N ASN A 528 -8.76 -6.88 -7.37
CA ASN A 528 -8.76 -5.57 -8.02
C ASN A 528 -9.00 -4.43 -7.01
N ALA A 529 -8.48 -3.24 -7.36
CA ALA A 529 -8.91 -1.98 -6.77
C ALA A 529 -10.05 -1.37 -7.58
N GLU A 530 -11.13 -0.98 -6.90
CA GLU A 530 -12.32 -0.40 -7.55
C GLU A 530 -12.29 1.14 -7.58
N ILE A 531 -11.49 1.79 -6.72
CA ILE A 531 -11.42 3.25 -6.59
C ILE A 531 -10.05 3.79 -7.01
N THR A 532 -10.05 4.88 -7.78
CA THR A 532 -8.82 5.55 -8.25
C THR A 532 -7.93 5.92 -7.07
N GLY A 533 -6.65 5.54 -7.17
CA GLY A 533 -5.65 5.83 -6.16
C GLY A 533 -5.38 4.67 -5.20
N SER A 534 -6.27 3.68 -5.08
CA SER A 534 -6.06 2.51 -4.23
C SER A 534 -5.25 1.42 -4.92
N GLY A 535 -4.45 0.69 -4.16
CA GLY A 535 -3.62 -0.40 -4.63
C GLY A 535 -4.39 -1.69 -4.89
N SER A 536 -4.07 -2.38 -5.98
CA SER A 536 -4.60 -3.72 -6.27
C SER A 536 -3.74 -4.80 -5.62
N GLY A 537 -4.30 -5.98 -5.33
CA GLY A 537 -3.58 -7.07 -4.68
C GLY A 537 -2.56 -7.74 -5.60
N GLY A 538 -1.45 -8.22 -5.06
CA GLY A 538 -0.46 -9.01 -5.80
C GLY A 538 -0.95 -10.43 -6.11
N GLY A 539 -0.49 -11.01 -7.22
CA GLY A 539 -0.78 -12.39 -7.58
C GLY A 539 -0.05 -13.40 -6.69
N GLY A 540 -0.67 -14.54 -6.40
CA GLY A 540 -0.23 -15.57 -5.47
C GLY A 540 0.83 -16.55 -5.98
N ARG A 541 0.89 -17.76 -5.41
CA ARG A 541 1.93 -18.75 -5.71
C ARG A 541 1.33 -20.08 -6.14
N ILE A 542 1.75 -20.56 -7.31
CA ILE A 542 1.36 -21.87 -7.84
C ILE A 542 2.62 -22.73 -7.99
N ALA A 543 2.66 -23.91 -7.39
CA ALA A 543 3.74 -24.88 -7.54
C ALA A 543 3.19 -26.26 -7.93
N VAL A 544 3.75 -26.87 -8.98
CA VAL A 544 3.32 -28.19 -9.47
C VAL A 544 4.52 -29.11 -9.70
N TYR A 545 4.54 -30.23 -8.98
CA TYR A 545 5.52 -31.29 -9.11
C TYR A 545 4.87 -32.50 -9.76
N TYR A 546 5.47 -32.99 -10.83
CA TYR A 546 4.90 -34.10 -11.61
C TYR A 546 5.99 -35.06 -12.12
N THR A 547 5.65 -36.31 -12.40
CA THR A 547 6.56 -37.22 -13.13
C THR A 547 6.36 -37.10 -14.63
N SER A 548 5.11 -37.18 -15.10
CA SER A 548 4.71 -36.98 -16.49
C SER A 548 3.55 -36.00 -16.57
N ALA A 549 3.55 -35.16 -17.61
CA ALA A 549 2.45 -34.25 -17.89
C ALA A 549 2.03 -34.38 -19.36
N SER A 550 0.73 -34.50 -19.58
CA SER A 550 0.06 -34.45 -20.89
C SER A 550 -1.15 -33.51 -20.81
N SER A 551 -0.94 -32.35 -20.20
CA SER A 551 -1.96 -31.34 -19.96
C SER A 551 -1.77 -30.10 -20.82
N SER A 552 -2.85 -29.34 -20.99
CA SER A 552 -2.86 -27.97 -21.51
C SER A 552 -3.54 -27.02 -20.51
N ILE A 553 -3.34 -27.29 -19.22
CA ILE A 553 -3.88 -26.49 -18.12
C ILE A 553 -3.38 -25.05 -18.25
N THR A 554 -4.29 -24.10 -18.04
CA THR A 554 -3.98 -22.68 -17.94
C THR A 554 -3.61 -22.33 -16.50
N TYR A 555 -2.48 -21.64 -16.31
CA TYR A 555 -1.98 -21.20 -15.00
C TYR A 555 -2.01 -19.68 -14.94
N GLN A 556 -2.62 -19.10 -13.91
CA GLN A 556 -2.77 -17.65 -13.77
C GLN A 556 -2.37 -17.22 -12.36
N ALA A 557 -1.31 -16.43 -12.25
CA ALA A 557 -0.87 -15.83 -11.00
C ALA A 557 -0.73 -14.31 -11.18
N TYR A 558 -1.65 -13.69 -11.90
CA TYR A 558 -1.59 -12.27 -12.24
C TYR A 558 -1.83 -11.40 -11.01
N GLY A 559 -1.29 -10.18 -11.03
CA GLY A 559 -1.74 -9.15 -10.12
C GLY A 559 -3.17 -8.70 -10.41
N GLY A 560 -3.76 -8.06 -9.40
CA GLY A 560 -5.04 -7.39 -9.54
C GLY A 560 -4.91 -6.08 -10.32
N LEU A 561 -6.01 -5.68 -10.94
CA LEU A 561 -6.14 -4.49 -11.76
C LEU A 561 -6.81 -3.33 -11.01
N PHE A 562 -6.51 -2.12 -11.46
CA PHE A 562 -7.36 -0.96 -11.18
C PHE A 562 -8.43 -0.81 -12.27
N THR A 563 -9.70 -0.70 -11.88
CA THR A 563 -10.83 -0.69 -12.83
C THR A 563 -10.85 0.54 -13.76
N GLY A 564 -10.12 1.61 -13.43
CA GLY A 564 -10.09 2.87 -14.20
C GLY A 564 -8.81 3.14 -15.00
N GLY A 565 -7.84 2.22 -15.06
CA GLY A 565 -6.59 2.43 -15.80
C GLY A 565 -5.46 1.49 -15.37
N THR A 566 -4.24 1.79 -15.83
CA THR A 566 -3.06 0.94 -15.60
C THR A 566 -2.27 1.27 -14.32
N GLN A 567 -2.67 2.29 -13.57
CA GLN A 567 -2.01 2.66 -12.31
C GLN A 567 -2.42 1.75 -11.15
N TYR A 568 -1.54 1.58 -10.17
CA TYR A 568 -1.84 0.84 -8.91
C TYR A 568 -2.08 -0.67 -9.09
N ILE A 569 -1.57 -1.25 -10.18
CA ILE A 569 -1.66 -2.68 -10.50
C ILE A 569 -0.77 -3.51 -9.55
N GLY A 570 -1.27 -4.67 -9.14
CA GLY A 570 -0.49 -5.66 -8.40
C GLY A 570 0.55 -6.34 -9.30
N GLY A 571 1.67 -6.73 -8.73
CA GLY A 571 2.68 -7.54 -9.42
C GLY A 571 2.20 -8.97 -9.58
N ALA A 572 2.67 -9.60 -10.64
CA ALA A 572 2.51 -11.03 -10.82
C ALA A 572 3.10 -11.81 -9.64
N GLY A 573 2.43 -12.91 -9.33
CA GLY A 573 2.91 -13.96 -8.48
C GLY A 573 3.91 -14.87 -9.18
N THR A 574 3.96 -16.13 -8.76
CA THR A 574 4.91 -17.12 -9.29
C THR A 574 4.23 -18.40 -9.71
N ILE A 575 4.62 -18.95 -10.86
CA ILE A 575 4.22 -20.28 -11.32
C ILE A 575 5.48 -21.14 -11.43
N TYR A 576 5.64 -22.10 -10.53
CA TYR A 576 6.76 -23.03 -10.48
C TYR A 576 6.32 -24.43 -10.93
N LYS A 577 7.02 -25.01 -11.90
CA LYS A 577 6.72 -26.34 -12.44
C LYS A 577 7.95 -27.20 -12.44
N LYS A 578 7.88 -28.37 -11.81
CA LYS A 578 9.03 -29.28 -11.73
C LYS A 578 8.66 -30.71 -12.09
N SER A 579 9.18 -31.18 -13.22
CA SER A 579 9.20 -32.62 -13.51
C SER A 579 10.19 -33.35 -12.60
N SER A 580 9.93 -34.60 -12.27
CA SER A 580 10.86 -35.49 -11.57
C SER A 580 12.14 -35.75 -12.38
N SER A 581 12.13 -35.53 -13.71
CA SER A 581 13.34 -35.61 -14.55
C SER A 581 14.19 -34.33 -14.53
N GLN A 582 13.64 -33.21 -14.06
CA GLN A 582 14.37 -31.94 -13.92
C GLN A 582 15.11 -31.88 -12.58
N SER A 583 16.25 -31.22 -12.55
CA SER A 583 17.00 -30.97 -11.32
C SER A 583 16.40 -29.81 -10.51
N HIS A 584 16.00 -28.72 -11.17
CA HIS A 584 15.67 -27.46 -10.49
C HIS A 584 14.31 -26.82 -10.91
N GLY A 585 13.62 -27.36 -11.92
CA GLY A 585 12.27 -26.92 -12.33
C GLY A 585 12.25 -25.59 -13.07
N ASP A 586 11.10 -25.23 -13.65
CA ASP A 586 10.90 -24.00 -14.42
C ASP A 586 10.08 -22.99 -13.61
N LEU A 587 10.51 -21.72 -13.61
CA LEU A 587 9.78 -20.60 -13.01
C LEU A 587 9.24 -19.69 -14.12
N ILE A 588 7.97 -19.31 -14.00
CA ILE A 588 7.28 -18.40 -14.92
C ILE A 588 6.72 -17.22 -14.12
N ILE A 589 6.98 -16.02 -14.61
CA ILE A 589 6.41 -14.76 -14.14
C ILE A 589 5.72 -14.12 -15.34
N ASP A 590 4.40 -14.03 -15.24
CA ASP A 590 3.49 -13.56 -16.30
C ASP A 590 2.46 -12.65 -15.63
N ASN A 591 2.30 -11.43 -16.12
CA ASN A 591 1.31 -10.49 -15.59
C ASN A 591 0.19 -10.15 -16.59
N ASN A 592 0.00 -10.95 -17.65
CA ASN A 592 -1.08 -10.80 -18.62
C ASN A 592 -1.17 -9.40 -19.26
N ASP A 593 -0.03 -8.89 -19.75
CA ASP A 593 0.11 -7.60 -20.45
C ASP A 593 -0.39 -6.41 -19.60
N GLN A 594 -0.35 -6.57 -18.28
CA GLN A 594 -0.70 -5.53 -17.32
C GLN A 594 0.50 -4.59 -17.13
N ASP A 595 0.81 -3.81 -18.17
CA ASP A 595 1.86 -2.79 -18.17
C ASP A 595 1.38 -1.51 -17.47
N ASN A 596 2.31 -0.88 -16.73
CA ASN A 596 2.28 0.53 -16.46
C ASN A 596 3.68 1.11 -16.62
N GLU A 597 3.83 2.05 -17.55
CA GLU A 597 5.13 2.66 -17.85
C GLU A 597 5.77 3.43 -16.66
N ASP A 598 4.99 3.70 -15.59
CA ASP A 598 5.42 4.42 -14.38
C ASP A 598 5.89 3.47 -13.25
N ASP A 599 7.19 3.51 -12.95
CA ASP A 599 7.86 2.63 -11.96
C ASP A 599 7.41 2.88 -10.49
N THR A 600 6.52 3.84 -10.23
CA THR A 600 6.23 4.34 -8.88
C THR A 600 5.10 3.58 -8.16
N TYR A 601 4.12 3.02 -8.89
CA TYR A 601 2.85 2.54 -8.31
C TYR A 601 2.51 1.07 -8.56
N TYR A 602 3.34 0.35 -9.31
CA TYR A 602 3.06 -1.03 -9.72
C TYR A 602 3.78 -2.03 -8.81
N GLY A 603 3.16 -3.19 -8.62
CA GLY A 603 3.76 -4.26 -7.85
C GLY A 603 4.77 -5.08 -8.66
N LYS A 604 5.82 -5.58 -7.98
CA LYS A 604 6.86 -6.42 -8.57
C LYS A 604 6.80 -7.84 -8.00
N THR A 605 7.26 -8.82 -8.75
CA THR A 605 7.51 -10.17 -8.23
C THR A 605 8.84 -10.17 -7.48
N VAL A 606 8.82 -10.47 -6.18
CA VAL A 606 10.04 -10.63 -5.38
C VAL A 606 10.17 -12.09 -4.98
N LEU A 607 11.33 -12.67 -5.29
CA LEU A 607 11.71 -13.97 -4.73
C LEU A 607 12.26 -13.74 -3.33
N ASP A 608 11.97 -14.65 -2.40
CA ASP A 608 12.49 -14.56 -1.04
C ASP A 608 14.03 -14.51 -1.02
N ASP A 609 14.58 -13.88 0.02
CA ASP A 609 16.02 -13.63 0.21
C ASP A 609 16.81 -14.94 0.40
N GLN A 610 16.98 -15.67 -0.70
CA GLN A 610 17.65 -16.97 -0.77
C GLN A 610 18.32 -17.17 -2.13
N THR A 611 19.04 -18.29 -2.24
CA THR A 611 19.56 -18.77 -3.52
C THR A 611 18.51 -19.62 -4.22
N HIS A 612 18.15 -19.20 -5.43
CA HIS A 612 17.22 -19.89 -6.32
C HIS A 612 17.98 -20.46 -7.51
N THR A 613 17.66 -21.71 -7.86
CA THR A 613 18.17 -22.36 -9.05
C THR A 613 16.98 -22.87 -9.86
N PHE A 614 17.01 -22.64 -11.17
CA PHE A 614 15.98 -23.09 -12.12
C PHE A 614 16.61 -23.81 -13.33
N ASN A 615 15.83 -24.65 -13.99
CA ASN A 615 16.11 -25.09 -15.35
C ASN A 615 15.85 -23.92 -16.30
N THR A 616 14.62 -23.40 -16.29
CA THR A 616 14.19 -22.25 -17.10
C THR A 616 13.61 -21.17 -16.21
N LEU A 617 13.99 -19.91 -16.47
CA LEU A 617 13.30 -18.74 -15.93
C LEU A 617 12.61 -18.01 -17.08
N THR A 618 11.30 -17.80 -16.98
CA THR A 618 10.51 -17.10 -18.00
C THR A 618 9.89 -15.84 -17.40
N ILE A 619 10.08 -14.71 -18.08
CA ILE A 619 9.54 -13.40 -17.70
C ILE A 619 8.91 -12.80 -18.96
N GLN A 620 7.58 -12.64 -18.95
CA GLN A 620 6.78 -12.31 -20.12
C GLN A 620 5.52 -11.54 -19.75
N ASN A 621 4.86 -10.92 -20.72
CA ASN A 621 3.55 -10.25 -20.62
C ASN A 621 3.50 -9.31 -19.41
N ASP A 622 4.46 -8.40 -19.32
CA ASP A 622 4.68 -7.45 -18.21
C ASP A 622 4.95 -8.08 -16.83
N GLY A 623 5.29 -9.37 -16.80
CA GLY A 623 5.89 -9.99 -15.63
C GLY A 623 7.13 -9.22 -15.19
N HIS A 624 7.18 -8.80 -13.93
CA HIS A 624 8.23 -7.92 -13.43
C HIS A 624 9.03 -8.56 -12.30
N LEU A 625 10.21 -9.10 -12.62
CA LEU A 625 11.10 -9.66 -11.61
C LEU A 625 11.92 -8.56 -10.92
N ASN A 626 11.84 -8.48 -9.61
CA ASN A 626 12.70 -7.64 -8.79
C ASN A 626 13.79 -8.49 -8.13
N ILE A 627 15.04 -8.25 -8.54
CA ILE A 627 16.22 -8.91 -7.99
C ILE A 627 16.76 -8.05 -6.84
N SER A 628 16.50 -8.48 -5.60
CA SER A 628 17.00 -7.79 -4.42
C SER A 628 18.54 -7.91 -4.32
N SER A 629 19.18 -7.05 -3.53
CA SER A 629 20.64 -7.08 -3.33
C SER A 629 21.14 -8.35 -2.62
N THR A 630 20.24 -9.14 -2.02
CA THR A 630 20.53 -10.39 -1.31
C THR A 630 20.08 -11.63 -2.09
N THR A 631 19.30 -11.47 -3.16
CA THR A 631 18.81 -12.57 -3.99
C THR A 631 19.92 -13.10 -4.92
N ASN A 632 20.09 -14.42 -4.97
CA ASN A 632 20.94 -15.10 -5.94
C ASN A 632 20.07 -16.00 -6.84
N ILE A 633 20.01 -15.72 -8.15
CA ILE A 633 19.26 -16.51 -9.12
C ILE A 633 20.23 -17.13 -10.12
N SER A 634 20.11 -18.45 -10.29
CA SER A 634 20.80 -19.19 -11.33
C SER A 634 19.80 -19.98 -12.16
N TYR A 635 20.08 -20.12 -13.45
CA TYR A 635 19.22 -20.86 -14.38
C TYR A 635 20.04 -21.52 -15.48
N SER A 636 19.46 -22.49 -16.18
CA SER A 636 20.08 -23.07 -17.40
C SER A 636 19.64 -22.34 -18.67
N ALA A 637 18.44 -21.77 -18.68
CA ALA A 637 17.92 -20.93 -19.76
C ALA A 637 17.08 -19.76 -19.19
N LEU A 638 17.21 -18.58 -19.79
CA LEU A 638 16.37 -17.41 -19.54
C LEU A 638 15.54 -17.11 -20.79
N ASN A 639 14.23 -17.11 -20.62
CA ASN A 639 13.28 -16.64 -21.61
C ASN A 639 12.79 -15.27 -21.16
N TRP A 640 13.42 -14.22 -21.68
CA TRP A 640 13.06 -12.83 -21.38
C TRP A 640 12.59 -12.19 -22.68
N ALA A 641 11.28 -12.04 -22.82
CA ALA A 641 10.62 -11.59 -24.05
C ALA A 641 9.26 -10.96 -23.71
N ASP A 642 8.51 -10.55 -24.73
CA ASP A 642 7.10 -10.15 -24.64
C ASP A 642 6.82 -9.15 -23.50
N ALA A 643 7.54 -8.02 -23.50
CA ALA A 643 7.42 -6.98 -22.46
C ALA A 643 7.82 -7.41 -21.04
N GLY A 644 8.52 -8.54 -20.86
CA GLY A 644 9.07 -8.93 -19.56
C GLY A 644 10.00 -7.86 -18.98
N ASN A 645 9.88 -7.61 -17.67
CA ASN A 645 10.57 -6.55 -16.96
C ASN A 645 11.49 -7.09 -15.86
N ILE A 646 12.67 -6.50 -15.73
CA ILE A 646 13.62 -6.83 -14.66
C ILE A 646 14.04 -5.54 -13.95
N THR A 647 13.91 -5.49 -12.63
CA THR A 647 14.63 -4.50 -11.81
C THR A 647 15.81 -5.17 -11.15
N ASP A 648 16.99 -4.59 -11.39
CA ASP A 648 18.20 -5.00 -10.72
C ASP A 648 18.55 -4.05 -9.57
N ASN A 649 18.51 -4.58 -8.33
CA ASN A 649 18.95 -3.88 -7.12
C ASN A 649 20.30 -4.41 -6.59
N GLY A 650 21.08 -5.11 -7.41
CA GLY A 650 22.45 -5.53 -7.05
C GLY A 650 22.58 -6.98 -6.62
N GLY A 651 21.55 -7.81 -6.82
CA GLY A 651 21.65 -9.25 -6.59
C GLY A 651 22.55 -9.96 -7.60
N VAL A 652 22.66 -11.28 -7.46
CA VAL A 652 23.46 -12.11 -8.38
C VAL A 652 22.54 -12.87 -9.32
N MET A 653 22.55 -12.46 -10.59
CA MET A 653 21.86 -13.16 -11.67
C MET A 653 22.65 -12.88 -12.94
N SER A 654 23.08 -13.92 -13.66
CA SER A 654 23.54 -13.73 -15.05
C SER A 654 22.34 -13.28 -15.90
N PRO A 655 22.47 -12.45 -16.95
CA PRO A 655 23.67 -11.75 -17.45
C PRO A 655 24.01 -10.46 -16.68
N PHE A 656 23.43 -10.20 -15.51
CA PHE A 656 23.76 -9.05 -14.68
C PHE A 656 25.00 -9.29 -13.82
N SER A 657 25.82 -10.29 -14.12
CA SER A 657 27.15 -10.42 -13.50
C SER A 657 28.12 -9.43 -14.15
N ASN A 658 29.02 -8.84 -13.36
CA ASN A 658 30.09 -8.01 -13.91
C ASN A 658 30.87 -8.79 -14.98
N ASP A 659 31.22 -8.09 -16.06
CA ASP A 659 31.99 -8.58 -17.20
C ASP A 659 31.31 -9.73 -17.96
N SER A 660 29.99 -9.64 -18.13
CA SER A 660 29.25 -10.55 -19.02
C SER A 660 28.58 -9.83 -20.20
N GLU A 661 28.20 -10.60 -21.21
CA GLU A 661 27.43 -10.10 -22.36
C GLU A 661 25.96 -9.95 -21.95
N LEU A 662 25.38 -8.78 -22.23
CA LEU A 662 23.98 -8.47 -21.95
C LEU A 662 23.22 -8.21 -23.24
N ILE A 663 22.12 -8.93 -23.42
CA ILE A 663 21.17 -8.72 -24.51
C ILE A 663 19.80 -8.45 -23.91
N ILE A 664 19.26 -7.26 -24.16
CA ILE A 664 17.88 -6.89 -23.82
C ILE A 664 17.02 -7.22 -25.03
N ALA A 665 16.07 -8.16 -24.86
CA ALA A 665 15.15 -8.55 -25.92
C ALA A 665 14.24 -7.38 -26.34
N THR A 666 13.70 -7.45 -27.57
CA THR A 666 12.69 -6.50 -28.04
C THR A 666 11.53 -6.43 -27.06
N THR A 667 10.97 -5.23 -26.86
CA THR A 667 9.87 -4.90 -25.93
C THR A 667 10.15 -5.08 -24.43
N SER A 668 11.15 -5.88 -24.05
CA SER A 668 11.56 -6.04 -22.64
C SER A 668 12.24 -4.80 -22.05
N ARG A 669 12.16 -4.64 -20.71
CA ARG A 669 12.75 -3.48 -20.01
C ARG A 669 13.64 -3.90 -18.85
N LEU A 670 14.80 -3.24 -18.74
CA LEU A 670 15.71 -3.35 -17.61
C LEU A 670 15.73 -2.04 -16.83
N HIS A 671 15.43 -2.11 -15.53
CA HIS A 671 15.61 -1.03 -14.58
C HIS A 671 16.92 -1.30 -13.81
N GLU A 672 18.00 -0.65 -14.25
CA GLU A 672 19.34 -0.85 -13.72
C GLU A 672 19.57 0.14 -12.57
N LYS A 673 19.44 -0.32 -11.32
CA LYS A 673 19.60 0.54 -10.13
C LYS A 673 20.98 0.49 -9.50
N VAL A 674 21.81 -0.44 -9.96
CA VAL A 674 23.19 -0.64 -9.51
C VAL A 674 24.13 -0.53 -10.70
N ILE A 675 25.32 -0.01 -10.47
CA ILE A 675 26.30 0.15 -11.54
C ILE A 675 26.97 -1.20 -11.82
N ARG A 676 26.84 -1.69 -13.06
CA ARG A 676 27.48 -2.92 -13.55
C ARG A 676 28.42 -2.68 -14.71
N THR A 677 29.30 -3.66 -14.93
CA THR A 677 30.23 -3.72 -16.07
C THR A 677 29.82 -4.84 -17.02
N PHE A 678 29.95 -4.61 -18.32
CA PHE A 678 29.60 -5.60 -19.36
C PHE A 678 30.74 -5.78 -20.37
N THR A 679 30.82 -6.97 -20.97
CA THR A 679 31.73 -7.18 -22.11
C THR A 679 31.16 -6.58 -23.37
N ASP A 680 29.91 -6.91 -23.69
CA ASP A 680 29.17 -6.37 -24.83
C ASP A 680 27.73 -6.10 -24.38
N LEU A 681 27.10 -5.09 -24.98
CA LEU A 681 25.74 -4.67 -24.65
C LEU A 681 24.90 -4.50 -25.91
N THR A 682 23.85 -5.32 -26.05
CA THR A 682 22.84 -5.17 -27.10
C THR A 682 21.50 -4.76 -26.50
N ILE A 683 20.98 -3.61 -26.90
CA ILE A 683 19.71 -3.04 -26.45
C ILE A 683 18.71 -3.12 -27.60
N ASN A 684 17.86 -4.16 -27.63
CA ASN A 684 16.71 -4.20 -28.55
C ASN A 684 15.41 -3.77 -27.87
N GLY A 685 15.33 -3.85 -26.55
CA GLY A 685 14.24 -3.31 -25.72
C GLY A 685 14.63 -1.98 -25.07
N THR A 686 14.35 -1.79 -23.78
CA THR A 686 14.67 -0.55 -23.06
C THR A 686 15.59 -0.80 -21.87
N ILE A 687 16.58 0.07 -21.66
CA ILE A 687 17.33 0.20 -20.40
C ILE A 687 17.02 1.55 -19.76
N ILE A 688 16.69 1.53 -18.47
CA ILE A 688 16.46 2.70 -17.63
C ILE A 688 17.51 2.71 -16.52
N LEU A 689 18.42 3.67 -16.57
CA LEU A 689 19.51 3.83 -15.60
C LEU A 689 19.07 4.65 -14.37
N TYR A 690 19.40 4.17 -13.16
CA TYR A 690 19.20 4.90 -11.91
C TYR A 690 20.54 5.11 -11.18
N ASN A 691 20.69 6.23 -10.48
CA ASN A 691 21.87 6.63 -9.70
C ASN A 691 23.20 6.77 -10.47
N TYR A 692 23.18 6.72 -11.81
CA TYR A 692 24.35 7.01 -12.64
C TYR A 692 24.68 8.51 -12.58
N SER A 693 25.97 8.84 -12.59
CA SER A 693 26.47 10.21 -12.44
C SER A 693 27.57 10.53 -13.44
N THR A 694 28.00 11.79 -13.47
CA THR A 694 29.09 12.27 -14.35
C THR A 694 30.48 11.86 -13.87
N SER A 695 30.57 11.21 -12.69
CA SER A 695 31.82 10.69 -12.14
C SER A 695 32.34 9.47 -12.93
N SER A 696 33.65 9.26 -12.94
CA SER A 696 34.28 8.10 -13.60
C SER A 696 33.89 6.74 -13.01
N VAL A 697 33.40 6.71 -11.77
CA VAL A 697 32.86 5.50 -11.12
C VAL A 697 31.33 5.41 -11.24
N GLY A 698 30.69 6.42 -11.83
CA GLY A 698 29.25 6.59 -11.97
C GLY A 698 28.69 6.23 -13.35
N LYS A 699 29.47 5.49 -14.16
CA LYS A 699 29.23 5.24 -15.59
C LYS A 699 28.80 3.80 -15.86
N LEU A 700 28.11 3.59 -16.99
CA LEU A 700 27.88 2.28 -17.58
C LEU A 700 29.15 1.89 -18.35
N ASP A 701 29.88 0.91 -17.82
CA ASP A 701 31.19 0.51 -18.32
C ASP A 701 31.05 -0.73 -19.21
N VAL A 702 31.19 -0.55 -20.53
CA VAL A 702 31.15 -1.65 -21.51
C VAL A 702 32.53 -1.75 -22.16
N SER A 703 33.24 -2.85 -21.89
CA SER A 703 34.62 -3.02 -22.39
C SER A 703 34.71 -3.28 -23.91
N GLY A 704 33.62 -3.76 -24.50
CA GLY A 704 33.45 -4.06 -25.92
C GLY A 704 32.37 -3.18 -26.57
N ASP A 705 31.52 -3.77 -27.39
CA ASP A 705 30.62 -3.04 -28.27
C ASP A 705 29.24 -2.78 -27.63
N VAL A 706 28.69 -1.61 -27.92
CA VAL A 706 27.30 -1.25 -27.60
C VAL A 706 26.50 -1.13 -28.89
N LEU A 707 25.44 -1.92 -28.99
CA LEU A 707 24.46 -1.87 -30.07
C LEU A 707 23.10 -1.46 -29.52
N ILE A 708 22.60 -0.31 -29.95
CA ILE A 708 21.19 0.09 -29.77
C ILE A 708 20.46 -0.29 -31.06
N GLY A 709 19.65 -1.34 -30.98
CA GLY A 709 18.87 -1.87 -32.10
C GLY A 709 17.78 -0.91 -32.54
N SER A 710 17.09 -1.22 -33.64
CA SER A 710 16.08 -0.34 -34.26
C SER A 710 14.84 -0.05 -33.41
N SER A 711 14.62 -0.81 -32.33
CA SER A 711 13.58 -0.56 -31.31
C SER A 711 14.18 -0.32 -29.92
N GLY A 712 15.52 -0.26 -29.85
CA GLY A 712 16.28 -0.10 -28.64
C GLY A 712 16.19 1.30 -28.06
N LYS A 713 16.03 1.42 -26.74
CA LYS A 713 16.06 2.68 -26.02
C LYS A 713 16.99 2.62 -24.81
N LEU A 714 17.93 3.56 -24.74
CA LEU A 714 18.72 3.84 -23.54
C LEU A 714 18.28 5.18 -22.94
N THR A 715 17.86 5.16 -21.68
CA THR A 715 17.40 6.34 -20.93
C THR A 715 17.88 6.26 -19.49
N HIS A 716 17.67 7.34 -18.72
CA HIS A 716 17.75 7.32 -17.27
C HIS A 716 16.39 7.60 -16.61
N GLN A 717 16.30 7.45 -15.29
CA GLN A 717 15.15 7.88 -14.50
C GLN A 717 15.06 9.41 -14.45
N ASN A 718 13.86 9.98 -14.28
CA ASN A 718 13.71 11.44 -14.17
C ASN A 718 14.54 12.00 -13.01
N ASN A 719 15.21 13.13 -13.24
CA ASN A 719 15.74 13.94 -12.15
C ASN A 719 14.60 14.79 -11.56
N THR A 720 14.79 15.22 -10.32
CA THR A 720 13.85 16.11 -9.63
C THR A 720 14.51 17.47 -9.40
N THR A 721 14.96 17.75 -8.19
CA THR A 721 15.62 19.01 -7.81
C THR A 721 17.15 18.94 -7.91
N ALA A 722 17.70 17.79 -8.25
CA ALA A 722 19.14 17.53 -8.27
C ALA A 722 19.51 16.54 -9.39
N GLN A 723 20.76 16.60 -9.84
CA GLN A 723 21.33 15.68 -10.82
C GLN A 723 21.76 14.36 -10.17
N THR A 724 20.84 13.40 -10.16
CA THR A 724 21.02 12.06 -9.61
C THR A 724 21.03 10.97 -10.69
N HIS A 725 20.64 11.30 -11.92
CA HIS A 725 20.47 10.37 -13.03
C HIS A 725 21.05 10.99 -14.31
N VAL A 726 21.99 10.29 -14.95
CA VAL A 726 22.52 10.64 -16.28
C VAL A 726 22.74 9.39 -17.11
N VAL A 727 22.81 9.54 -18.44
CA VAL A 727 23.44 8.52 -19.29
C VAL A 727 24.93 8.86 -19.37
N ASN A 728 25.79 8.06 -18.75
CA ASN A 728 27.24 8.17 -18.86
C ASN A 728 27.78 6.81 -19.28
N LEU A 729 28.15 6.67 -20.56
CA LEU A 729 28.49 5.40 -21.20
C LEU A 729 29.96 5.40 -21.65
N GLU A 730 30.65 4.31 -21.34
CA GLU A 730 31.93 3.96 -21.96
C GLU A 730 31.78 2.70 -22.81
N ALA A 731 32.37 2.72 -24.01
CA ALA A 731 32.31 1.62 -24.98
C ALA A 731 33.55 1.55 -25.88
N ALA A 732 33.85 0.38 -26.42
CA ALA A 732 34.81 0.24 -27.52
C ALA A 732 34.24 0.81 -28.82
N ASN A 733 33.03 0.39 -29.21
CA ASN A 733 32.29 0.99 -30.33
C ASN A 733 30.82 1.18 -29.93
N LEU A 734 30.17 2.17 -30.53
CA LEU A 734 28.74 2.45 -30.33
C LEU A 734 28.02 2.50 -31.68
N ILE A 735 26.97 1.70 -31.82
CA ILE A 735 26.09 1.71 -32.99
C ILE A 735 24.67 2.00 -32.52
N ILE A 736 24.08 3.09 -33.02
CA ILE A 736 22.67 3.41 -32.85
C ILE A 736 21.98 3.22 -34.20
N GLN A 737 21.24 2.13 -34.35
CA GLN A 737 20.54 1.82 -35.61
C GLN A 737 19.40 2.80 -35.87
N SER A 738 18.93 2.85 -37.13
CA SER A 738 17.73 3.62 -37.47
C SER A 738 16.53 3.12 -36.65
N GLY A 739 15.83 4.04 -35.97
CA GLY A 739 14.77 3.75 -35.01
C GLY A 739 15.25 3.57 -33.56
N GLY A 740 16.52 3.25 -33.34
CA GLY A 740 17.12 3.19 -32.00
C GLY A 740 17.36 4.57 -31.40
N THR A 741 17.24 4.68 -30.08
CA THR A 741 17.31 5.97 -29.37
C THR A 741 18.18 5.93 -28.12
N ILE A 742 18.97 6.98 -27.90
CA ILE A 742 19.35 7.42 -26.55
C ILE A 742 18.50 8.64 -26.26
N ASP A 743 17.58 8.53 -25.31
CA ASP A 743 16.53 9.52 -25.09
C ASP A 743 16.43 9.86 -23.62
N VAL A 744 16.73 11.12 -23.31
CA VAL A 744 16.61 11.71 -21.98
C VAL A 744 15.85 13.04 -22.05
N ASP A 745 14.95 13.18 -23.02
CA ASP A 745 14.07 14.33 -23.15
C ASP A 745 13.29 14.54 -21.85
N TYR A 746 13.13 15.80 -21.42
CA TYR A 746 12.39 16.21 -20.21
C TYR A 746 12.83 15.52 -18.90
N LYS A 747 13.98 14.83 -18.86
CA LYS A 747 14.51 14.15 -17.67
C LYS A 747 15.55 14.95 -16.89
N GLY A 748 15.68 16.23 -17.22
CA GLY A 748 16.46 17.23 -16.49
C GLY A 748 15.79 17.64 -15.18
N LEU A 749 16.08 18.85 -14.73
CA LEU A 749 15.51 19.39 -13.50
C LEU A 749 14.03 19.74 -13.70
N GLN A 750 13.20 19.44 -12.71
CA GLN A 750 11.76 19.74 -12.76
C GLN A 750 11.50 21.26 -12.78
N HIS A 751 10.27 21.67 -13.10
CA HIS A 751 9.85 23.07 -13.09
C HIS A 751 10.25 23.82 -11.80
N GLU A 752 10.52 25.12 -11.91
CA GLU A 752 11.03 26.01 -10.85
C GLU A 752 12.36 25.60 -10.20
N THR A 753 13.11 24.70 -10.84
CA THR A 753 14.40 24.23 -10.33
C THR A 753 15.51 24.32 -11.38
N GLY A 754 16.75 24.45 -10.91
CA GLY A 754 17.94 24.68 -11.73
C GLY A 754 18.42 26.13 -11.74
N ASP A 755 19.67 26.32 -12.15
CA ASP A 755 20.37 27.61 -12.16
C ASP A 755 19.78 28.58 -13.20
N GLY A 756 19.24 28.04 -14.28
CA GLY A 756 18.55 28.76 -15.34
C GLY A 756 17.03 28.59 -15.28
N LYS A 757 16.44 28.40 -14.10
CA LYS A 757 14.99 28.26 -14.00
C LYS A 757 14.24 29.52 -14.45
N GLY A 758 13.08 29.34 -15.07
CA GLY A 758 12.18 30.43 -15.40
C GLY A 758 11.52 31.02 -14.14
N ALA A 759 11.23 32.32 -14.15
CA ALA A 759 10.49 32.95 -13.05
C ALA A 759 8.99 32.58 -13.11
N THR A 760 8.37 32.38 -11.96
CA THR A 760 6.94 32.08 -11.85
C THR A 760 6.12 33.36 -11.76
N GLY A 761 5.11 33.48 -12.63
CA GLY A 761 4.25 34.65 -12.73
C GLY A 761 2.91 34.35 -13.39
N GLY A 762 2.15 35.39 -13.72
CA GLY A 762 0.86 35.26 -14.41
C GLY A 762 0.99 34.61 -15.78
N ALA A 763 2.01 34.99 -16.57
CA ALA A 763 2.58 34.15 -17.61
C ALA A 763 4.04 33.92 -17.25
N SER A 764 4.43 32.65 -17.12
CA SER A 764 5.71 32.27 -16.52
C SER A 764 6.85 32.33 -17.53
N GLY A 765 8.05 32.66 -17.08
CA GLY A 765 9.25 32.68 -17.93
C GLY A 765 9.72 31.26 -18.27
N GLY A 766 10.32 31.10 -19.44
CA GLY A 766 10.96 29.85 -19.86
C GLY A 766 12.29 29.62 -19.16
N ALA A 767 12.76 28.39 -19.11
CA ALA A 767 14.08 28.08 -18.55
C ALA A 767 15.20 28.33 -19.56
N GLY A 768 16.39 28.68 -19.08
CA GLY A 768 17.62 28.79 -19.87
C GLY A 768 18.58 27.64 -19.59
N TYR A 769 19.33 27.20 -20.61
CA TYR A 769 20.53 26.37 -20.52
C TYR A 769 21.18 26.35 -21.90
N GLY A 770 22.35 26.95 -22.12
CA GLY A 770 22.89 27.15 -23.48
C GLY A 770 22.35 28.43 -24.12
N GLY A 771 21.04 28.48 -24.36
CA GLY A 771 20.28 29.69 -24.67
C GLY A 771 19.46 30.18 -23.47
N GLU A 772 19.16 31.48 -23.42
CA GLU A 772 18.24 32.06 -22.44
C GLU A 772 16.81 31.58 -22.69
N GLY A 773 16.02 31.44 -21.63
CA GLY A 773 14.58 31.24 -21.76
C GLY A 773 13.89 32.53 -22.19
N GLY A 774 12.78 32.42 -22.90
CA GLY A 774 11.91 33.55 -23.23
C GLY A 774 11.25 34.14 -21.98
N ASP A 775 11.00 35.45 -22.00
CA ASP A 775 10.27 36.15 -20.94
C ASP A 775 8.76 35.90 -21.08
N GLY A 776 8.08 35.50 -20.01
CA GLY A 776 6.63 35.53 -19.94
C GLY A 776 6.12 36.93 -19.59
N THR A 777 4.84 37.23 -19.85
CA THR A 777 4.25 38.52 -19.46
C THR A 777 4.30 38.75 -17.94
N GLY A 778 5.30 39.53 -17.51
CA GLY A 778 5.56 39.84 -16.10
C GLY A 778 6.45 38.84 -15.36
N ALA A 779 7.07 37.88 -16.05
CA ALA A 779 8.03 36.95 -15.47
C ALA A 779 9.25 36.76 -16.39
N VAL A 780 10.45 36.98 -15.86
CA VAL A 780 11.68 36.85 -16.66
C VAL A 780 12.02 35.39 -16.96
N GLY A 781 12.54 35.15 -18.15
CA GLY A 781 13.16 33.90 -18.56
C GLY A 781 14.43 33.60 -17.76
N GLY A 782 14.80 32.33 -17.77
CA GLY A 782 15.98 31.83 -17.11
C GLY A 782 17.27 32.17 -17.87
N GLY A 783 18.32 32.51 -17.13
CA GLY A 783 19.64 32.76 -17.71
C GLY A 783 20.37 31.49 -18.15
N VAL A 784 21.45 31.66 -18.92
CA VAL A 784 22.33 30.55 -19.31
C VAL A 784 23.25 30.11 -18.17
N TYR A 785 23.71 28.86 -18.23
CA TYR A 785 24.80 28.34 -17.40
C TYR A 785 25.48 27.14 -18.10
N GLY A 786 26.42 26.52 -17.40
CA GLY A 786 27.16 25.34 -17.85
C GLY A 786 28.24 25.63 -18.89
N SER A 787 29.10 24.64 -19.12
CA SER A 787 30.23 24.77 -20.05
C SER A 787 29.81 24.55 -21.51
N THR A 788 30.27 25.43 -22.40
CA THR A 788 30.07 25.28 -23.85
C THR A 788 30.85 24.10 -24.43
N THR A 789 32.01 23.78 -23.86
CA THR A 789 32.95 22.79 -24.39
C THR A 789 32.90 21.47 -23.64
N MET A 790 32.36 21.44 -22.42
CA MET A 790 32.22 20.22 -21.62
C MET A 790 30.86 20.22 -20.89
N PRO A 791 29.74 20.17 -21.65
CA PRO A 791 28.41 20.21 -21.08
C PRO A 791 28.11 18.92 -20.32
N THR A 792 27.89 19.04 -19.01
CA THR A 792 27.59 17.91 -18.11
C THR A 792 26.46 18.21 -17.14
N ASP A 793 25.79 19.35 -17.32
CA ASP A 793 24.72 19.83 -16.44
C ASP A 793 23.36 19.51 -17.05
N LEU A 794 22.38 19.19 -16.21
CA LEU A 794 20.99 19.05 -16.65
C LEU A 794 20.44 20.37 -17.16
N GLY A 795 19.45 20.30 -18.06
CA GLY A 795 18.56 21.43 -18.36
C GLY A 795 17.72 21.81 -17.13
N SER A 796 17.33 23.08 -17.07
CA SER A 796 16.50 23.67 -16.00
C SER A 796 15.02 23.60 -16.33
N GLY A 797 14.17 23.63 -15.29
CA GLY A 797 12.73 23.66 -15.46
C GLY A 797 12.16 25.08 -15.58
N GLY A 798 11.09 25.25 -16.36
CA GLY A 798 10.40 26.52 -16.56
C GLY A 798 9.66 27.00 -15.31
N GLY A 799 9.17 28.25 -15.32
CA GLY A 799 8.33 28.77 -14.23
C GLY A 799 7.00 28.01 -14.14
N ASN A 800 6.44 27.88 -12.93
CA ASN A 800 5.30 27.00 -12.66
C ASN A 800 4.16 27.69 -11.91
N ALA A 801 3.32 28.46 -12.61
CA ALA A 801 2.07 28.90 -11.99
C ALA A 801 1.01 27.77 -12.02
N VAL A 802 1.03 26.95 -13.08
CA VAL A 802 0.15 25.79 -13.23
C VAL A 802 0.93 24.53 -13.63
N ASN A 803 1.59 24.52 -14.81
CA ASN A 803 2.27 23.35 -15.36
C ASN A 803 3.54 23.72 -16.16
N GLY A 804 4.60 24.14 -15.49
CA GLY A 804 5.91 24.40 -16.10
C GLY A 804 6.57 23.12 -16.64
N GLY A 805 7.32 23.25 -17.74
CA GLY A 805 8.07 22.14 -18.35
C GLY A 805 9.38 21.81 -17.61
N SER A 806 9.74 20.53 -17.57
CA SER A 806 11.04 20.07 -17.04
C SER A 806 12.16 20.22 -18.07
N GLY A 807 13.40 20.42 -17.62
CA GLY A 807 14.56 20.52 -18.51
C GLY A 807 14.96 19.18 -19.14
N GLY A 808 15.87 19.20 -20.13
CA GLY A 808 16.44 18.00 -20.75
C GLY A 808 17.52 17.32 -19.90
N GLY A 809 17.72 16.01 -20.10
CA GLY A 809 18.72 15.21 -19.37
C GLY A 809 20.18 15.42 -19.80
N VAL A 810 21.07 14.54 -19.33
CA VAL A 810 22.51 14.56 -19.68
C VAL A 810 22.90 13.24 -20.33
N ILE A 811 23.58 13.33 -21.48
CA ILE A 811 24.18 12.21 -22.20
C ILE A 811 25.68 12.46 -22.33
N ILE A 812 26.50 11.55 -21.82
CA ILE A 812 27.96 11.52 -21.94
C ILE A 812 28.37 10.19 -22.57
N LEU A 813 29.02 10.24 -23.73
CA LEU A 813 29.47 9.07 -24.47
C LEU A 813 30.99 9.12 -24.63
N SER A 814 31.69 8.16 -24.04
CA SER A 814 33.14 7.98 -24.16
C SER A 814 33.42 6.70 -24.95
N VAL A 815 33.58 6.83 -26.27
CA VAL A 815 33.75 5.70 -27.19
C VAL A 815 35.19 5.66 -27.71
N ILE A 816 35.92 4.59 -27.47
CA ILE A 816 37.35 4.53 -27.85
C ILE A 816 37.52 4.45 -29.38
N GLY A 817 36.63 3.72 -30.06
CA GLY A 817 36.64 3.49 -31.49
C GLY A 817 35.58 4.33 -32.20
N THR A 818 34.65 3.64 -32.88
CA THR A 818 33.68 4.27 -33.78
C THR A 818 32.33 4.49 -33.10
N THR A 819 31.80 5.71 -33.23
CA THR A 819 30.39 6.03 -32.95
C THR A 819 29.62 6.15 -34.27
N THR A 820 28.65 5.28 -34.50
CA THR A 820 27.76 5.30 -35.66
C THR A 820 26.34 5.67 -35.24
N VAL A 821 25.88 6.86 -35.64
CA VAL A 821 24.53 7.34 -35.30
C VAL A 821 23.65 7.31 -36.55
N ALA A 822 22.82 6.28 -36.69
CA ALA A 822 21.74 6.22 -37.69
C ALA A 822 20.35 6.47 -37.09
N GLY A 823 20.21 6.33 -35.77
CA GLY A 823 19.02 6.68 -34.99
C GLY A 823 19.09 8.07 -34.36
N THR A 824 18.55 8.20 -33.15
CA THR A 824 18.37 9.50 -32.46
C THR A 824 19.12 9.54 -31.13
N ILE A 825 19.76 10.66 -30.83
CA ILE A 825 20.25 11.02 -29.48
C ILE A 825 19.50 12.30 -29.08
N SER A 826 18.78 12.29 -27.96
CA SER A 826 17.87 13.40 -27.62
C SER A 826 17.91 13.74 -26.12
N ALA A 827 17.99 15.04 -25.83
CA ALA A 827 17.86 15.61 -24.49
C ALA A 827 17.10 16.95 -24.55
N ASN A 828 15.94 16.99 -25.22
CA ASN A 828 15.09 18.18 -25.35
C ASN A 828 14.43 18.55 -24.01
N GLY A 829 14.11 19.84 -23.84
CA GLY A 829 13.26 20.33 -22.76
C GLY A 829 11.78 20.00 -23.01
N GLN A 830 11.01 19.90 -21.92
CA GLN A 830 9.57 19.68 -21.99
C GLN A 830 8.84 20.98 -22.36
N ASN A 831 7.84 20.87 -23.23
CA ASN A 831 6.87 21.95 -23.42
C ASN A 831 6.08 22.20 -22.13
N ALA A 832 5.58 23.43 -21.94
CA ALA A 832 4.65 23.71 -20.86
C ALA A 832 3.31 22.98 -21.05
N GLY A 833 2.70 22.53 -19.95
CA GLY A 833 1.49 21.70 -19.96
C GLY A 833 0.16 22.47 -19.97
N GLY A 834 0.15 23.75 -20.37
CA GLY A 834 -1.04 24.60 -20.38
C GLY A 834 -0.70 26.09 -20.18
N TRP A 835 -1.71 26.88 -19.81
CA TRP A 835 -1.59 28.30 -19.50
C TRP A 835 -0.68 28.54 -18.28
N ASP A 836 0.03 29.67 -18.29
CA ASP A 836 0.78 30.23 -17.17
C ASP A 836 2.02 29.38 -16.77
N GLY A 837 2.53 28.54 -17.70
CA GLY A 837 3.68 27.66 -17.50
C GLY A 837 4.81 27.94 -18.49
N GLY A 838 6.04 28.04 -17.99
CA GLY A 838 7.23 28.23 -18.84
C GLY A 838 7.76 26.92 -19.42
N GLY A 839 8.33 26.98 -20.62
CA GLY A 839 8.99 25.83 -21.26
C GLY A 839 10.29 25.44 -20.55
N GLY A 840 10.60 24.15 -20.46
CA GLY A 840 11.88 23.66 -19.92
C GLY A 840 13.02 23.81 -20.91
N SER A 841 14.26 24.00 -20.45
CA SER A 841 15.40 24.15 -21.36
C SER A 841 15.93 22.82 -21.87
N GLY A 842 16.63 22.83 -23.00
CA GLY A 842 17.37 21.67 -23.48
C GLY A 842 18.43 21.18 -22.50
N GLY A 843 18.92 19.96 -22.70
CA GLY A 843 19.92 19.30 -21.86
C GLY A 843 21.33 19.32 -22.44
N SER A 844 22.16 18.37 -21.99
CA SER A 844 23.56 18.23 -22.41
C SER A 844 23.79 16.96 -23.23
N VAL A 845 24.56 17.08 -24.31
CA VAL A 845 25.16 15.94 -25.02
C VAL A 845 26.66 16.16 -25.17
N LEU A 846 27.47 15.27 -24.60
CA LEU A 846 28.93 15.24 -24.73
C LEU A 846 29.37 13.91 -25.35
N ILE A 847 30.03 13.97 -26.49
CA ILE A 847 30.54 12.78 -27.20
C ILE A 847 32.05 12.90 -27.37
N ASN A 848 32.80 11.90 -26.92
CA ASN A 848 34.22 11.73 -27.21
C ASN A 848 34.41 10.41 -27.97
N THR A 849 34.87 10.47 -29.21
CA THR A 849 35.02 9.30 -30.10
C THR A 849 36.27 9.38 -30.96
N ASP A 850 36.79 8.27 -31.50
CA ASP A 850 37.84 8.35 -32.52
C ASP A 850 37.22 8.67 -33.89
N VAL A 851 36.21 7.89 -34.29
CA VAL A 851 35.54 8.05 -35.59
C VAL A 851 34.05 8.28 -35.40
N LEU A 852 33.52 9.39 -35.93
CA LEU A 852 32.09 9.67 -35.99
C LEU A 852 31.55 9.40 -37.39
N THR A 853 30.50 8.58 -37.50
CA THR A 853 29.80 8.27 -38.75
C THR A 853 28.28 8.22 -38.56
N GLY A 854 27.54 8.15 -39.67
CA GLY A 854 26.09 7.99 -39.66
C GLY A 854 25.33 9.18 -40.22
N ILE A 855 24.00 9.07 -40.23
CA ILE A 855 23.05 10.02 -40.86
C ILE A 855 21.88 10.37 -39.93
N GLY A 856 22.01 10.03 -38.64
CA GLY A 856 20.97 10.23 -37.62
C GLY A 856 20.88 11.66 -37.13
N THR A 857 20.28 11.83 -35.95
CA THR A 857 19.94 13.15 -35.38
C THR A 857 20.40 13.26 -33.93
N ILE A 858 20.91 14.43 -33.53
CA ILE A 858 21.22 14.79 -32.14
C ILE A 858 20.47 16.07 -31.77
N LEU A 859 19.66 16.03 -30.73
CA LEU A 859 18.70 17.07 -30.36
C LEU A 859 18.86 17.50 -28.89
N VAL A 860 18.94 18.81 -28.64
CA VAL A 860 18.89 19.42 -27.29
C VAL A 860 17.99 20.66 -27.30
N ASN A 861 16.86 20.63 -27.99
CA ASN A 861 16.00 21.79 -28.17
C ASN A 861 15.29 22.20 -26.87
N GLY A 862 14.96 23.48 -26.74
CA GLY A 862 14.12 23.99 -25.67
C GLY A 862 12.65 23.60 -25.85
N GLY A 863 11.92 23.53 -24.74
CA GLY A 863 10.49 23.27 -24.73
C GLY A 863 9.67 24.48 -25.16
N GLY A 864 8.66 24.26 -25.98
CA GLY A 864 7.71 25.29 -26.42
C GLY A 864 6.64 25.62 -25.39
N VAL A 865 5.83 26.63 -25.72
CA VAL A 865 4.75 27.18 -24.89
C VAL A 865 3.54 27.58 -25.73
N CYS A 866 2.50 28.08 -25.07
CA CYS A 866 1.40 28.78 -25.69
C CYS A 866 1.09 30.07 -24.92
N CYS A 867 0.47 31.06 -25.58
CA CYS A 867 -0.32 32.10 -24.92
C CYS A 867 0.49 33.10 -24.04
N ALA A 868 1.61 33.61 -24.57
CA ALA A 868 2.42 34.66 -23.93
C ALA A 868 3.21 34.23 -22.67
N ASP A 869 3.33 32.92 -22.45
CA ASP A 869 4.35 32.31 -21.60
C ASP A 869 5.72 32.32 -22.29
N GLY A 870 6.80 32.12 -21.53
CA GLY A 870 8.17 32.09 -22.04
C GLY A 870 8.63 30.68 -22.43
N ALA A 871 9.15 30.53 -23.66
CA ALA A 871 9.67 29.26 -24.14
C ALA A 871 11.08 28.94 -23.59
N GLY A 872 11.43 27.66 -23.52
CA GLY A 872 12.73 27.23 -23.00
C GLY A 872 13.87 27.49 -24.00
N GLY A 873 15.06 27.82 -23.51
CA GLY A 873 16.27 27.93 -24.31
C GLY A 873 16.81 26.56 -24.76
N GLY A 874 17.47 26.53 -25.92
CA GLY A 874 18.13 25.34 -26.45
C GLY A 874 19.42 25.01 -25.69
N GLY A 875 19.69 23.72 -25.52
CA GLY A 875 20.76 23.12 -24.71
C GLY A 875 22.16 23.13 -25.33
N ARG A 876 23.03 22.21 -24.89
CA ARG A 876 24.44 22.19 -25.31
C ARG A 876 24.86 20.84 -25.88
N ILE A 877 25.46 20.86 -27.07
CA ILE A 877 26.11 19.72 -27.72
C ILE A 877 27.62 19.98 -27.79
N ALA A 878 28.44 19.03 -27.36
CA ALA A 878 29.89 19.04 -27.56
C ALA A 878 30.40 17.70 -28.10
N ILE A 879 31.20 17.73 -29.16
CA ILE A 879 31.71 16.53 -29.83
C ILE A 879 33.21 16.64 -30.06
N TYR A 880 33.95 15.68 -29.52
CA TYR A 880 35.38 15.50 -29.71
C TYR A 880 35.61 14.25 -30.56
N TYR A 881 36.33 14.41 -31.66
CA TYR A 881 36.56 13.34 -32.64
C TYR A 881 37.98 13.37 -33.21
N THR A 882 38.49 12.26 -33.74
CA THR A 882 39.67 12.30 -34.63
C THR A 882 39.23 12.52 -36.07
N THR A 883 38.29 11.70 -36.55
CA THR A 883 37.74 11.76 -37.90
C THR A 883 36.22 11.85 -37.85
N ASP A 884 35.63 12.83 -38.54
CA ASP A 884 34.18 12.93 -38.74
C ASP A 884 33.88 12.74 -40.24
N SER A 885 33.09 11.72 -40.55
CA SER A 885 32.58 11.42 -41.89
C SER A 885 31.05 11.32 -41.89
N SER A 886 30.43 11.80 -40.82
CA SER A 886 28.99 11.77 -40.63
C SER A 886 28.26 12.82 -41.47
N SER A 887 26.97 12.61 -41.66
CA SER A 887 26.02 13.62 -42.11
C SER A 887 24.88 13.73 -41.08
N ILE A 888 25.25 13.66 -39.80
CA ILE A 888 24.33 13.78 -38.67
C ILE A 888 23.76 15.21 -38.63
N SER A 889 22.47 15.31 -38.38
CA SER A 889 21.80 16.58 -38.12
C SER A 889 21.88 16.93 -36.63
N TYR A 890 22.30 18.16 -36.32
CA TYR A 890 22.40 18.66 -34.94
C TYR A 890 21.39 19.77 -34.73
N GLN A 891 20.67 19.74 -33.61
CA GLN A 891 19.71 20.78 -33.24
C GLN A 891 19.90 21.20 -31.78
N ALA A 892 19.96 22.50 -31.56
CA ALA A 892 20.00 23.11 -30.24
C ALA A 892 19.13 24.37 -30.25
N TYR A 893 17.93 24.26 -30.82
CA TYR A 893 17.04 25.39 -31.05
C TYR A 893 16.36 25.85 -29.76
N GLY A 894 15.99 27.12 -29.70
CA GLY A 894 15.02 27.60 -28.74
C GLY A 894 13.66 26.90 -28.90
N GLY A 895 12.89 26.89 -27.81
CA GLY A 895 11.48 26.58 -27.85
C GLY A 895 10.68 27.73 -28.48
N THR A 896 9.54 27.42 -29.05
CA THR A 896 8.64 28.39 -29.70
C THR A 896 7.30 28.50 -28.97
N ASP A 897 6.62 29.65 -29.14
CA ASP A 897 5.20 29.78 -28.83
C ASP A 897 4.40 29.41 -30.09
N ALA A 898 3.70 28.28 -30.05
CA ALA A 898 2.98 27.76 -31.23
C ALA A 898 1.64 28.48 -31.50
N GLN A 899 1.17 29.36 -30.61
CA GLN A 899 -0.21 29.90 -30.66
C GLN A 899 -0.36 31.39 -30.42
N SER A 900 0.66 32.12 -29.98
CA SER A 900 0.55 33.56 -29.74
C SER A 900 1.24 34.43 -30.80
N THR A 901 0.86 35.70 -30.81
CA THR A 901 1.52 36.79 -31.55
C THR A 901 2.45 37.61 -30.64
N GLU A 902 2.72 37.11 -29.41
CA GLU A 902 3.63 37.72 -28.44
C GLU A 902 4.81 36.73 -28.30
N GLU A 903 5.87 36.97 -29.05
CA GLU A 903 6.82 35.94 -29.49
C GLU A 903 7.94 35.73 -28.45
N ASN A 904 7.58 35.09 -27.34
CA ASN A 904 8.47 34.86 -26.20
C ASN A 904 9.37 33.63 -26.39
N TRP A 905 10.14 33.61 -27.48
CA TRP A 905 10.92 32.43 -27.89
C TRP A 905 12.21 32.28 -27.09
N GLY A 906 12.61 31.03 -26.90
CA GLY A 906 13.88 30.70 -26.25
C GLY A 906 15.04 31.00 -27.18
N GLY A 907 16.20 31.28 -26.61
CA GLY A 907 17.44 31.43 -27.37
C GLY A 907 17.97 30.08 -27.82
N ALA A 908 18.68 30.10 -28.95
CA ALA A 908 19.45 28.94 -29.38
C ALA A 908 20.50 28.57 -28.34
N GLY A 909 20.76 27.27 -28.27
CA GLY A 909 21.86 26.67 -27.56
C GLY A 909 23.17 26.71 -28.33
N THR A 910 24.06 25.78 -27.99
CA THR A 910 25.41 25.74 -28.57
C THR A 910 25.76 24.37 -29.10
N ILE A 911 26.36 24.31 -30.30
CA ILE A 911 26.93 23.09 -30.87
C ILE A 911 28.44 23.29 -31.04
N TYR A 912 29.24 22.62 -30.21
CA TYR A 912 30.71 22.66 -30.23
C TYR A 912 31.28 21.37 -30.83
N LYS A 913 32.20 21.50 -31.79
CA LYS A 913 32.84 20.37 -32.45
C LYS A 913 34.35 20.57 -32.49
N LYS A 914 35.13 19.57 -32.08
CA LYS A 914 36.60 19.67 -32.08
C LYS A 914 37.27 18.38 -32.56
N SER A 915 38.02 18.48 -33.66
CA SER A 915 38.93 17.42 -34.07
C SER A 915 40.18 17.37 -33.16
N SER A 916 40.73 16.18 -32.93
CA SER A 916 42.01 15.98 -32.24
C SER A 916 43.20 16.66 -32.95
N SER A 917 43.07 16.89 -34.26
CA SER A 917 44.06 17.63 -35.07
C SER A 917 43.97 19.15 -34.94
N GLN A 918 42.86 19.69 -34.43
CA GLN A 918 42.64 21.12 -34.27
C GLN A 918 43.17 21.62 -32.93
N SER A 919 43.79 22.80 -32.91
CA SER A 919 44.18 23.48 -31.68
C SER A 919 42.96 23.96 -30.87
N HIS A 920 41.91 24.41 -31.57
CA HIS A 920 40.66 24.92 -31.01
C HIS A 920 39.46 24.35 -31.77
N GLY A 921 38.27 24.33 -31.17
CA GLY A 921 37.07 23.78 -31.81
C GLY A 921 36.31 24.79 -32.65
N ASP A 922 35.28 24.30 -33.34
CA ASP A 922 34.30 25.06 -34.09
C ASP A 922 33.00 25.16 -33.26
N LEU A 923 32.40 26.35 -33.24
CA LEU A 923 31.14 26.62 -32.54
C LEU A 923 30.06 27.03 -33.54
N ILE A 924 28.86 26.47 -33.39
CA ILE A 924 27.69 26.77 -34.21
C ILE A 924 26.54 27.21 -33.29
N ILE A 925 25.89 28.32 -33.66
CA ILE A 925 24.67 28.84 -33.08
C ILE A 925 23.66 28.98 -34.21
N ASP A 926 22.57 28.23 -34.14
CA ASP A 926 21.55 28.14 -35.17
C ASP A 926 20.19 28.09 -34.47
N ASN A 927 19.25 28.96 -34.85
CA ASN A 927 17.91 29.00 -34.27
C ASN A 927 16.80 28.57 -35.25
N ASN A 928 17.14 27.93 -36.38
CA ASN A 928 16.17 27.36 -37.32
C ASN A 928 15.10 28.34 -37.83
N ASP A 929 15.53 29.53 -38.24
CA ASP A 929 14.65 30.56 -38.79
C ASP A 929 13.55 31.00 -37.80
N GLN A 930 13.74 30.75 -36.50
CA GLN A 930 12.86 31.22 -35.46
C GLN A 930 13.21 32.70 -35.14
N ASP A 931 12.66 33.64 -35.91
CA ASP A 931 12.44 35.05 -35.48
C ASP A 931 11.10 35.69 -35.90
N GLU A 932 10.79 36.84 -35.25
CA GLU A 932 9.77 37.83 -35.61
C GLU A 932 10.22 38.77 -36.75
N GLU A 933 9.26 39.37 -37.47
CA GLU A 933 9.51 40.40 -38.51
C GLU A 933 9.68 41.83 -37.92
N ASP A 934 9.53 42.06 -36.59
CA ASP A 934 9.31 43.42 -36.00
C ASP A 934 10.16 43.80 -34.74
N GLY A 935 11.15 43.00 -34.33
CA GLY A 935 12.21 43.44 -33.42
C GLY A 935 11.91 43.44 -31.91
N ILE A 936 11.08 42.51 -31.41
CA ILE A 936 10.89 42.26 -29.98
C ILE A 936 11.58 40.94 -29.54
N TYR A 937 12.45 41.08 -28.53
CA TYR A 937 13.21 40.09 -27.74
C TYR A 937 13.30 38.60 -28.20
N ILE A 938 14.38 38.26 -28.93
CA ILE A 938 14.86 36.88 -29.07
C ILE A 938 15.68 36.50 -27.83
N GLY A 939 15.42 35.33 -27.24
CA GLY A 939 16.30 34.76 -26.23
C GLY A 939 17.74 34.64 -26.75
N LYS A 940 18.72 34.96 -25.90
CA LYS A 940 20.12 35.10 -26.33
C LYS A 940 20.91 33.84 -26.06
N THR A 941 21.85 33.50 -26.93
CA THR A 941 22.93 32.56 -26.60
C THR A 941 24.03 33.35 -25.90
N VAL A 942 24.03 33.32 -24.57
CA VAL A 942 25.07 33.99 -23.77
C VAL A 942 26.26 33.05 -23.59
N LEU A 943 27.45 33.48 -24.01
CA LEU A 943 28.69 32.74 -23.76
C LEU A 943 29.43 33.38 -22.60
N THR A 944 29.62 32.67 -21.50
CA THR A 944 30.37 33.18 -20.33
C THR A 944 31.83 32.71 -20.29
N ASP A 945 32.21 31.79 -21.18
CA ASP A 945 33.52 31.15 -21.23
C ASP A 945 34.56 32.01 -21.98
N THR A 946 35.85 31.75 -21.69
CA THR A 946 36.94 32.14 -22.60
C THR A 946 37.08 31.06 -23.66
N LEU A 947 36.67 31.37 -24.89
CA LEU A 947 36.54 30.42 -25.98
C LEU A 947 37.46 30.80 -27.14
N PRO A 948 38.65 30.21 -27.23
CA PRO A 948 39.39 30.20 -28.47
C PRO A 948 38.76 29.17 -29.42
N LEU A 949 38.46 29.62 -30.63
CA LEU A 949 37.76 28.89 -31.67
C LEU A 949 38.57 28.91 -32.97
N ASN A 950 38.41 27.86 -33.77
CA ASN A 950 38.83 27.88 -35.17
C ASN A 950 37.76 28.61 -35.99
N THR A 951 36.51 28.14 -35.91
CA THR A 951 35.37 28.70 -36.63
C THR A 951 34.25 29.05 -35.65
N LEU A 952 33.66 30.23 -35.82
CA LEU A 952 32.38 30.60 -35.19
C LEU A 952 31.34 30.73 -36.30
N THR A 953 30.25 29.97 -36.22
CA THR A 953 29.13 30.02 -37.17
C THR A 953 27.88 30.46 -36.45
N ILE A 954 27.20 31.47 -36.99
CA ILE A 954 25.92 31.99 -36.47
C ILE A 954 24.98 32.10 -37.66
N GLN A 955 23.81 31.47 -37.62
CA GLN A 955 22.91 31.41 -38.76
C GLN A 955 21.45 31.28 -38.34
N ASN A 956 20.53 31.56 -39.26
CA ASN A 956 19.09 31.36 -39.12
C ASN A 956 18.56 31.94 -37.79
N TYR A 957 18.79 33.23 -37.57
CA TYR A 957 18.52 33.97 -36.33
C TYR A 957 19.20 33.46 -35.06
N GLY A 958 20.37 32.82 -35.21
CA GLY A 958 21.28 32.65 -34.10
C GLY A 958 21.64 34.01 -33.47
N HIS A 959 21.38 34.18 -32.18
CA HIS A 959 21.62 35.43 -31.46
C HIS A 959 22.73 35.25 -30.42
N LEU A 960 23.96 35.62 -30.78
CA LEU A 960 25.10 35.57 -29.87
C LEU A 960 25.18 36.83 -29.00
N TYR A 961 25.19 36.66 -27.68
CA TYR A 961 25.49 37.71 -26.73
C TYR A 961 26.84 37.47 -26.04
N ALA A 962 27.81 38.35 -26.27
CA ALA A 962 29.06 38.38 -25.55
C ALA A 962 28.97 39.33 -24.36
N SER A 963 29.02 38.74 -23.16
CA SER A 963 29.02 39.49 -21.90
C SER A 963 30.39 40.13 -21.64
N SER A 964 30.44 41.08 -20.69
CA SER A 964 31.68 41.75 -20.29
C SER A 964 32.79 40.83 -19.73
N THR A 965 32.45 39.58 -19.42
CA THR A 965 33.39 38.55 -18.93
C THR A 965 33.80 37.56 -20.01
N SER A 966 33.17 37.60 -21.18
CA SER A 966 33.43 36.72 -22.31
C SER A 966 34.73 37.11 -23.01
N ASN A 967 35.52 36.13 -23.41
CA ASN A 967 36.69 36.33 -24.27
C ASN A 967 36.65 35.30 -25.40
N ILE A 968 36.07 35.71 -26.52
CA ILE A 968 35.83 34.86 -27.67
C ILE A 968 36.82 35.26 -28.76
N THR A 969 37.73 34.34 -29.07
CA THR A 969 38.69 34.53 -30.16
C THR A 969 38.43 33.49 -31.23
N TYR A 970 38.49 33.87 -32.49
CA TYR A 970 38.24 32.94 -33.60
C TYR A 970 39.21 33.19 -34.75
N SER A 971 39.45 32.16 -35.57
CA SER A 971 40.22 32.31 -36.83
C SER A 971 39.32 32.66 -38.01
N THR A 972 38.10 32.11 -38.03
CA THR A 972 37.08 32.33 -39.07
C THR A 972 35.72 32.59 -38.40
N ILE A 973 34.95 33.52 -38.93
CA ILE A 973 33.54 33.73 -38.56
C ILE A 973 32.66 33.61 -39.81
N ASN A 974 31.58 32.86 -39.69
CA ASN A 974 30.53 32.72 -40.68
C ASN A 974 29.23 33.22 -40.06
N TRP A 975 28.61 34.19 -40.68
CA TRP A 975 27.30 34.69 -40.26
C TRP A 975 26.41 34.94 -41.48
N SER A 976 25.19 34.41 -41.43
CA SER A 976 24.21 34.45 -42.52
C SER A 976 22.79 34.42 -41.96
N ASP A 977 21.80 34.60 -42.84
CA ASP A 977 20.38 34.32 -42.54
C ASP A 977 19.93 34.97 -41.21
N GLU A 978 20.06 36.30 -41.15
CA GLU A 978 19.61 37.14 -40.03
C GLU A 978 20.28 36.84 -38.67
N ALA A 979 21.53 36.35 -38.70
CA ALA A 979 22.36 36.18 -37.52
C ALA A 979 22.64 37.51 -36.76
N ILE A 980 22.52 37.48 -35.43
CA ILE A 980 22.67 38.65 -34.56
C ILE A 980 23.87 38.47 -33.61
N ILE A 981 24.67 39.52 -33.44
CA ILE A 981 25.76 39.59 -32.46
C ILE A 981 25.64 40.86 -31.61
N GLU A 982 25.46 40.69 -30.30
CA GLU A 982 25.51 41.76 -29.30
C GLU A 982 26.82 41.68 -28.48
N ASP A 983 27.59 42.77 -28.46
CA ASP A 983 28.79 42.89 -27.62
C ASP A 983 28.59 43.97 -26.53
N TYR A 984 28.53 43.51 -25.28
CA TYR A 984 28.41 44.37 -24.09
C TYR A 984 29.72 44.45 -23.30
N GLY A 985 30.82 44.63 -24.02
CA GLY A 985 32.17 44.82 -23.45
C GLY A 985 32.93 43.51 -23.24
N GLY A 986 32.49 42.43 -23.90
CA GLY A 986 33.27 41.21 -24.04
C GLY A 986 34.41 41.42 -25.03
N LEU A 987 35.47 40.64 -24.92
CA LEU A 987 36.52 40.67 -25.95
C LEU A 987 36.11 39.69 -27.07
N ILE A 988 35.27 40.12 -28.02
CA ILE A 988 35.17 39.43 -29.32
C ILE A 988 36.26 40.04 -30.22
N THR A 989 37.12 39.21 -30.81
CA THR A 989 38.22 39.67 -31.68
C THR A 989 37.79 40.62 -32.81
N MET A 990 36.52 40.59 -33.24
CA MET A 990 35.92 41.52 -34.20
C MET A 990 36.08 42.99 -33.81
N PHE A 991 36.04 43.30 -32.50
CA PHE A 991 36.09 44.66 -31.96
C PHE A 991 37.46 45.02 -31.38
N ALA A 992 38.39 44.05 -31.35
CA ALA A 992 39.76 44.25 -30.90
C ALA A 992 40.66 44.64 -32.09
N ASN A 993 40.90 45.95 -32.26
CA ASN A 993 41.85 46.56 -33.20
C ASN A 993 41.52 46.41 -34.70
N THR A 994 40.68 47.32 -35.22
CA THR A 994 40.55 47.68 -36.65
C THR A 994 40.69 46.55 -37.69
N PRO A 995 39.89 45.46 -37.66
CA PRO A 995 39.66 44.67 -38.86
C PRO A 995 38.58 45.35 -39.71
N ASP A 996 38.64 45.19 -41.05
CA ASP A 996 37.51 45.52 -41.92
C ASP A 996 36.37 44.54 -41.60
N ILE A 997 35.27 45.04 -41.03
CA ILE A 997 34.07 44.25 -40.76
C ILE A 997 33.25 44.15 -42.04
N THR A 998 33.01 42.94 -42.53
CA THR A 998 32.08 42.69 -43.64
C THR A 998 30.78 42.14 -43.06
N ILE A 999 29.73 42.96 -43.10
CA ILE A 999 28.37 42.59 -42.70
C ILE A 999 27.69 41.93 -43.90
N ALA A 1000 27.11 40.74 -43.69
CA ALA A 1000 26.35 40.06 -44.73
C ALA A 1000 25.11 40.91 -45.08
N SER A 1001 24.62 40.86 -46.33
CA SER A 1001 23.52 41.72 -46.77
C SER A 1001 22.17 41.43 -46.10
N THR A 1002 22.10 40.36 -45.29
CA THR A 1002 20.93 39.82 -44.60
C THR A 1002 21.19 39.69 -43.10
N SER A 1003 22.16 40.43 -42.55
CA SER A 1003 22.58 40.36 -41.13
C SER A 1003 22.89 41.74 -40.57
#